data_AF-A0A179G9L9-F1
#
_entry.id   AF-A0A179G9L9-F1
#
_cell.length_a   1.000
_cell.length_b   1.000
_cell.length_c   1.000
_cell.angle_alpha   90.00
_cell.angle_beta   90.00
_cell.angle_gamma   90.00
#
_symmetry.space_group_name_H-M   'P 1'
#
loop_
_entity.id
_entity.type
_entity.pdbx_description
1 polymer ?
#
loop_
_entity_poly.entity_id
_entity_poly.type
_entity_poly.pdbx_seq_one_letter_code
_entity_poly.pdbx_strand_id
1 'polypeptide(L)'
;MAATETRELDELNHDNGRISRSDDEATDMSTEHMQGDSLPPTDHGRGAYLALACCTVAQAPIWGYSVSFGIFQEYYSKPSSRLYATPGAIASIGAAQMGIMYLMMPVAFLALHRYPHLRRWCGPLGLLITVASIAASAFVSSVAGLIATQGVLYALGCGLLFSPISMYMDEWFVERKGMAYGVMWAGKSAVGVAMPFVFSALLQRFGLRATLLSWAVASAVLTSPTLVFLKPRVPLPRTYQARPLSFGFVRHAPFWMMQIGIIIQSLGYLMPSTYLASYASAIGLSSVTGPMLLALFSLASVPGAVIHGILGDKMSATKVILISSLGSALPVFLLWGLSRHLANLVVFVVLYGFFAGGFSSTWSGMLQEIKRDDAGTDTAIVFGMLLGGRGVGFVLGGPVSGALVSAGGALTGETLGYATKYGPMILCTGVTAILGAWAPFWKMTKIAKSRWGGMHSARISCTVLASQASLRGKILAPDSATYDARLQTYYSANAAQRAWCMALPESTHDAQVIARVLTRHKCPFGIKAGAHSAWKGSNGIADGVTIDFGYMNATTYDPSTGIVSIQPGARWGSVYEALDKYNATVVGARTSVVGVGGFTTGGGYSFHSNAYGMACDMVENWEIVLANGSVVNANVHEHADLWKAQKGSSGNLGFVTKIDQRAVPGNLLWGGLTGYSLSERDHLFKAYVNFVDQTVDDSPDQSILALGFDQAGFYLRSIFTNTNGVANSPAFDEYLAVPNISSTLASGPESEIIPQFSGPTPLGLYTNWFTGMATNTFAAMSAIDELHHYFAPKMQAAASYANFSTLITFQPVTEAMVKNSNKRGGNVLGLERVVANWPALMWLVVLTVDTADHQSTILPVAQKLVAAINERQRKQGTFIDWVYLNYAWGDEQPIKYYGAENLGLLHRVSRKYDPLGVFQKLRKTGFKLNT
;
A
#
# COMPACT_ATOMS: atom_id res chain seq x y z
N MET A 1 29.77 61.52 18.37
CA MET A 1 30.11 60.09 18.49
C MET A 1 29.02 59.31 17.75
N ALA A 2 29.41 58.26 17.02
CA ALA A 2 28.58 57.34 16.21
C ALA A 2 27.29 56.82 16.93
N ALA A 3 26.23 56.26 16.33
CA ALA A 3 25.74 56.02 14.94
C ALA A 3 24.40 55.20 15.08
N THR A 4 23.53 54.90 14.10
CA THR A 4 23.11 55.36 12.75
C THR A 4 21.89 54.46 12.42
N GLU A 5 20.66 55.01 12.37
CA GLU A 5 19.83 55.25 11.15
C GLU A 5 19.38 53.95 10.40
N THR A 6 18.07 53.65 10.24
CA THR A 6 17.04 54.21 9.32
C THR A 6 17.30 53.91 7.81
N ARG A 7 16.35 53.84 6.85
CA ARG A 7 14.91 54.22 6.79
C ARG A 7 14.19 53.59 5.56
N GLU A 8 12.86 53.44 5.70
CA GLU A 8 11.72 53.72 4.76
C GLU A 8 11.68 53.40 3.24
N LEU A 9 10.43 53.28 2.78
CA LEU A 9 9.92 53.23 1.40
C LEU A 9 9.66 54.65 0.85
N ASP A 10 9.66 54.87 -0.46
CA ASP A 10 8.44 55.06 -1.29
C ASP A 10 8.68 55.66 -2.70
N GLU A 11 7.63 55.55 -3.56
CA GLU A 11 7.21 56.48 -4.63
C GLU A 11 7.97 56.60 -6.00
N LEU A 12 7.29 56.27 -7.12
CA LEU A 12 6.63 57.20 -8.10
C LEU A 12 6.42 56.62 -9.54
N ASN A 13 5.61 57.33 -10.34
CA ASN A 13 4.87 56.90 -11.56
C ASN A 13 5.38 57.51 -12.91
N HIS A 14 4.80 57.05 -14.03
CA HIS A 14 4.91 57.55 -15.44
C HIS A 14 6.23 57.22 -16.20
N ASP A 15 6.28 57.11 -17.55
CA ASP A 15 5.39 57.63 -18.61
C ASP A 15 5.33 56.78 -19.92
N ASN A 16 4.60 57.26 -20.94
CA ASN A 16 4.13 56.64 -22.19
C ASN A 16 5.18 56.20 -23.26
N GLY A 17 4.78 55.26 -24.15
CA GLY A 17 5.47 54.96 -25.43
C GLY A 17 4.67 54.05 -26.38
N ARG A 18 4.49 54.44 -27.66
CA ARG A 18 3.64 53.80 -28.69
C ARG A 18 4.47 53.19 -29.84
N ILE A 19 4.02 52.05 -30.40
CA ILE A 19 3.98 51.68 -31.86
C ILE A 19 5.37 51.60 -32.59
N SER A 20 5.75 50.66 -33.47
CA SER A 20 5.07 49.69 -34.36
C SER A 20 5.93 48.43 -34.64
N ARG A 21 5.35 47.47 -35.41
CA ARG A 21 6.04 46.52 -36.31
C ARG A 21 7.10 47.23 -37.21
N SER A 22 8.08 46.58 -37.84
CA SER A 22 8.17 45.16 -38.24
C SER A 22 9.61 44.64 -38.40
N ASP A 23 9.71 43.30 -38.52
CA ASP A 23 10.73 42.48 -39.22
C ASP A 23 12.15 42.29 -38.66
N ASP A 24 12.36 41.03 -38.23
CA ASP A 24 13.52 40.14 -38.46
C ASP A 24 14.95 40.41 -37.92
N GLU A 25 15.55 39.29 -37.50
CA GLU A 25 16.99 39.08 -37.19
C GLU A 25 17.65 39.98 -36.13
N ALA A 26 17.38 39.72 -34.84
CA ALA A 26 18.39 39.24 -33.86
C ALA A 26 17.97 39.49 -32.38
N THR A 27 17.52 38.45 -31.67
CA THR A 27 17.75 38.24 -30.21
C THR A 27 17.13 36.91 -29.74
N ASP A 28 17.75 35.78 -30.08
CA ASP A 28 17.47 34.48 -29.43
C ASP A 28 18.60 34.15 -28.45
N MET A 29 18.77 35.00 -27.43
CA MET A 29 19.92 34.93 -26.51
C MET A 29 19.65 35.59 -25.15
N SER A 30 18.55 35.22 -24.47
CA SER A 30 18.35 35.56 -23.04
C SER A 30 17.34 34.69 -22.27
N THR A 31 16.81 33.61 -22.86
CA THR A 31 15.70 32.81 -22.31
C THR A 31 16.08 31.43 -21.73
N GLU A 32 17.37 31.12 -21.57
CA GLU A 32 17.81 29.75 -21.20
C GLU A 32 18.10 29.49 -19.70
N HIS A 33 18.09 30.49 -18.82
CA HIS A 33 18.49 30.30 -17.40
C HIS A 33 17.44 30.77 -16.39
N MET A 34 16.31 30.07 -16.30
CA MET A 34 15.61 29.70 -15.04
C MET A 34 14.43 28.72 -15.29
N GLN A 35 14.69 27.59 -15.94
CA GLN A 35 13.82 26.40 -15.80
C GLN A 35 14.44 25.47 -14.76
N GLY A 36 13.68 25.15 -13.71
CA GLY A 36 14.06 24.09 -12.77
C GLY A 36 13.91 22.74 -13.46
N ASP A 37 15.01 22.05 -13.75
CA ASP A 37 15.05 20.76 -14.47
C ASP A 37 14.04 19.75 -13.91
N SER A 38 12.91 19.60 -14.59
CA SER A 38 11.96 18.53 -14.29
C SER A 38 12.63 17.18 -14.59
N LEU A 39 12.67 16.29 -13.58
CA LEU A 39 13.32 14.99 -13.73
C LEU A 39 12.68 14.20 -14.91
N PRO A 40 13.47 13.48 -15.72
CA PRO A 40 12.94 12.66 -16.81
C PRO A 40 11.80 11.73 -16.35
N PRO A 41 10.83 11.39 -17.22
CA PRO A 41 9.71 10.52 -16.85
C PRO A 41 10.18 9.13 -16.38
N THR A 42 9.47 8.55 -15.40
CA THR A 42 9.65 7.13 -15.01
C THR A 42 8.89 6.22 -15.95
N ASP A 43 9.31 4.95 -16.01
CA ASP A 43 8.64 3.82 -16.67
C ASP A 43 8.44 3.95 -18.20
N HIS A 44 8.71 5.12 -18.76
CA HIS A 44 8.36 5.57 -20.10
C HIS A 44 9.42 6.55 -20.66
N GLY A 45 9.38 6.78 -21.97
CA GLY A 45 10.26 7.73 -22.65
C GLY A 45 11.65 7.17 -22.98
N ARG A 46 12.40 7.91 -23.81
CA ARG A 46 13.68 7.46 -24.39
C ARG A 46 14.73 7.15 -23.32
N GLY A 47 14.78 7.94 -22.23
CA GLY A 47 15.73 7.73 -21.13
C GLY A 47 15.54 6.39 -20.40
N ALA A 48 14.30 6.07 -20.01
CA ALA A 48 13.99 4.82 -19.30
C ALA A 48 14.28 3.59 -20.17
N TYR A 49 13.90 3.60 -21.45
CA TYR A 49 14.19 2.48 -22.36
C TYR A 49 15.67 2.36 -22.73
N LEU A 50 16.41 3.46 -22.88
CA LEU A 50 17.85 3.43 -23.08
C LEU A 50 18.58 2.87 -21.85
N ALA A 51 18.18 3.28 -20.64
CA ALA A 51 18.68 2.72 -19.39
C ALA A 51 18.40 1.21 -19.32
N LEU A 52 17.15 0.78 -19.58
CA LEU A 52 16.77 -0.64 -19.62
C LEU A 52 17.60 -1.44 -20.64
N ALA A 53 17.82 -0.90 -21.84
CA ALA A 53 18.66 -1.52 -22.86
C ALA A 53 20.11 -1.67 -22.39
N CYS A 54 20.71 -0.62 -21.83
CA CYS A 54 22.07 -0.67 -21.28
C CYS A 54 22.20 -1.69 -20.15
N CYS A 55 21.25 -1.69 -19.20
CA CYS A 55 21.19 -2.66 -18.11
C CYS A 55 21.04 -4.10 -18.61
N THR A 56 20.33 -4.31 -19.72
CA THR A 56 20.13 -5.64 -20.34
C THR A 56 21.36 -6.11 -21.10
N VAL A 57 22.00 -5.24 -21.90
CA VAL A 57 23.24 -5.55 -22.64
C VAL A 57 24.40 -5.86 -21.68
N ALA A 58 24.53 -5.10 -20.60
CA ALA A 58 25.55 -5.32 -19.58
C ALA A 58 25.47 -6.69 -18.89
N GLN A 59 24.34 -7.41 -18.97
CA GLN A 59 24.25 -8.78 -18.47
C GLN A 59 25.17 -9.76 -19.21
N ALA A 60 25.52 -9.49 -20.47
CA ALA A 60 26.41 -10.36 -21.26
C ALA A 60 27.83 -10.48 -20.68
N PRO A 61 28.60 -9.40 -20.45
CA PRO A 61 29.91 -9.48 -19.81
C PRO A 61 29.86 -9.89 -18.33
N ILE A 62 28.77 -9.57 -17.61
CA ILE A 62 28.61 -9.91 -16.18
C ILE A 62 28.34 -11.41 -15.99
N TRP A 63 27.49 -12.02 -16.82
CA TRP A 63 27.05 -13.41 -16.63
C TRP A 63 27.56 -14.40 -17.68
N GLY A 64 28.06 -13.95 -18.83
CA GLY A 64 28.38 -14.81 -19.98
C GLY A 64 29.35 -15.95 -19.67
N TYR A 65 30.46 -15.63 -18.99
CA TYR A 65 31.39 -16.65 -18.50
C TYR A 65 30.73 -17.55 -17.43
N SER A 66 30.04 -16.95 -16.45
CA SER A 66 29.44 -17.67 -15.31
C SER A 66 28.39 -18.70 -15.71
N VAL A 67 27.51 -18.38 -16.65
CA VAL A 67 26.44 -19.25 -17.14
C VAL A 67 27.01 -20.33 -18.07
N SER A 68 28.16 -20.07 -18.67
CA SER A 68 28.87 -21.01 -19.56
C SER A 68 29.97 -21.81 -18.85
N PHE A 69 30.14 -21.65 -17.53
CA PHE A 69 31.27 -22.24 -16.80
C PHE A 69 31.36 -23.78 -16.94
N GLY A 70 30.22 -24.47 -17.11
CA GLY A 70 30.19 -25.92 -17.36
C GLY A 70 31.04 -26.37 -18.55
N ILE A 71 31.14 -25.54 -19.60
CA ILE A 71 32.00 -25.83 -20.78
C ILE A 71 33.49 -25.73 -20.40
N PHE A 72 33.86 -24.74 -19.59
CA PHE A 72 35.22 -24.60 -19.06
C PHE A 72 35.56 -25.72 -18.06
N GLN A 73 34.62 -26.11 -17.20
CA GLN A 73 34.77 -27.25 -16.29
C GLN A 73 35.01 -28.56 -17.05
N GLU A 74 34.27 -28.81 -18.14
CA GLU A 74 34.52 -29.98 -19.01
C GLU A 74 35.91 -29.91 -19.64
N TYR A 75 36.32 -28.74 -20.14
CA TYR A 75 37.65 -28.53 -20.72
C TYR A 75 38.78 -28.76 -19.70
N TYR A 76 38.66 -28.20 -18.49
CA TYR A 76 39.64 -28.37 -17.40
C TYR A 76 39.72 -29.82 -16.92
N SER A 77 38.63 -30.58 -16.99
CA SER A 77 38.59 -32.00 -16.60
C SER A 77 39.24 -32.96 -17.60
N LYS A 78 39.63 -32.49 -18.80
CA LYS A 78 40.31 -33.33 -19.81
C LYS A 78 41.80 -33.41 -19.54
N PRO A 79 42.46 -34.58 -19.73
CA PRO A 79 43.91 -34.73 -19.54
C PRO A 79 44.77 -33.75 -20.36
N SER A 80 44.25 -33.27 -21.50
CA SER A 80 44.89 -32.27 -22.35
C SER A 80 45.02 -30.88 -21.72
N SER A 81 44.29 -30.58 -20.64
CA SER A 81 44.32 -29.29 -19.93
C SER A 81 45.59 -29.08 -19.10
N ARG A 82 46.32 -30.15 -18.77
CA ARG A 82 47.48 -30.19 -17.84
C ARG A 82 47.15 -29.76 -16.40
N LEU A 83 45.87 -29.65 -16.02
CA LEU A 83 45.42 -29.37 -14.65
C LEU A 83 45.17 -30.68 -13.89
N TYR A 84 46.00 -30.98 -12.91
CA TYR A 84 45.82 -32.13 -12.02
C TYR A 84 45.05 -31.74 -10.76
N ALA A 85 43.75 -32.02 -10.72
CA ALA A 85 42.89 -31.74 -9.57
C ALA A 85 41.66 -32.66 -9.54
N THR A 86 41.00 -32.75 -8.37
CA THR A 86 39.73 -33.47 -8.26
C THR A 86 38.60 -32.72 -8.97
N PRO A 87 37.56 -33.41 -9.50
CA PRO A 87 36.42 -32.75 -10.15
C PRO A 87 35.72 -31.70 -9.26
N GLY A 88 35.67 -31.93 -7.94
CA GLY A 88 35.13 -30.97 -6.97
C GLY A 88 35.97 -29.69 -6.85
N ALA A 89 37.30 -29.79 -6.92
CA ALA A 89 38.18 -28.63 -6.90
C ALA A 89 38.01 -27.77 -8.17
N ILE A 90 37.81 -28.39 -9.34
CA ILE A 90 37.52 -27.67 -10.59
C ILE A 90 36.14 -26.99 -10.52
N ALA A 91 35.11 -27.70 -10.06
CA ALA A 91 33.76 -27.13 -9.89
C ALA A 91 33.73 -25.94 -8.91
N SER A 92 34.64 -25.91 -7.93
CA SER A 92 34.74 -24.81 -6.95
C SER A 92 35.04 -23.44 -7.58
N ILE A 93 35.67 -23.38 -8.76
CA ILE A 93 35.97 -22.12 -9.47
C ILE A 93 34.65 -21.40 -9.83
N GLY A 94 33.72 -22.09 -10.50
CA GLY A 94 32.43 -21.52 -10.89
C GLY A 94 31.49 -21.29 -9.70
N ALA A 95 31.54 -22.17 -8.69
CA ALA A 95 30.77 -21.98 -7.46
C ALA A 95 31.24 -20.75 -6.67
N ALA A 96 32.55 -20.53 -6.56
CA ALA A 96 33.13 -19.32 -5.98
C ALA A 96 32.73 -18.08 -6.78
N GLN A 97 32.79 -18.15 -8.12
CA GLN A 97 32.43 -17.05 -9.01
C GLN A 97 30.99 -16.56 -8.79
N MET A 98 30.02 -17.48 -8.84
CA MET A 98 28.61 -17.15 -8.61
C MET A 98 28.37 -16.73 -7.16
N GLY A 99 28.91 -17.48 -6.20
CA GLY A 99 28.71 -17.26 -4.77
C GLY A 99 29.23 -15.90 -4.28
N ILE A 100 30.49 -15.57 -4.59
CA ILE A 100 31.15 -14.33 -4.15
C ILE A 100 30.46 -13.10 -4.77
N MET A 101 30.11 -13.17 -6.06
CA MET A 101 29.45 -12.06 -6.75
C MET A 101 28.10 -11.71 -6.11
N TYR A 102 27.32 -12.69 -5.65
CA TYR A 102 26.09 -12.42 -4.90
C TYR A 102 26.37 -12.03 -3.42
N LEU A 103 27.33 -12.66 -2.75
CA LEU A 103 27.68 -12.39 -1.35
C LEU A 103 28.24 -10.97 -1.10
N MET A 104 28.88 -10.35 -2.09
CA MET A 104 29.35 -8.96 -1.98
C MET A 104 28.24 -7.91 -2.11
N MET A 105 27.04 -8.29 -2.58
CA MET A 105 25.95 -7.35 -2.89
C MET A 105 25.45 -6.54 -1.68
N PRO A 106 25.25 -7.11 -0.47
CA PRO A 106 24.90 -6.31 0.70
C PRO A 106 25.91 -5.19 0.98
N VAL A 107 27.22 -5.49 0.90
CA VAL A 107 28.29 -4.53 1.16
C VAL A 107 28.34 -3.46 0.08
N ALA A 108 28.27 -3.86 -1.20
CA ALA A 108 28.29 -2.93 -2.33
C ALA A 108 27.08 -1.97 -2.31
N PHE A 109 25.87 -2.49 -2.09
CA PHE A 109 24.66 -1.65 -2.05
C PHE A 109 24.63 -0.73 -0.82
N LEU A 110 25.06 -1.20 0.36
CA LEU A 110 25.18 -0.33 1.54
C LEU A 110 26.18 0.80 1.29
N ALA A 111 27.36 0.51 0.72
CA ALA A 111 28.35 1.52 0.37
C ALA A 111 27.83 2.53 -0.68
N LEU A 112 27.16 2.05 -1.74
CA LEU A 112 26.65 2.88 -2.83
C LEU A 112 25.36 3.63 -2.52
N HIS A 113 24.61 3.21 -1.49
CA HIS A 113 23.56 4.00 -0.87
C HIS A 113 24.16 5.10 0.02
N ARG A 114 25.05 4.71 0.96
CA ARG A 114 25.69 5.62 1.93
C ARG A 114 26.56 6.69 1.28
N TYR A 115 27.18 6.37 0.14
CA TYR A 115 28.10 7.21 -0.62
C TYR A 115 27.75 7.20 -2.14
N PRO A 116 26.68 7.90 -2.57
CA PRO A 116 26.22 7.84 -3.96
C PRO A 116 27.26 8.28 -5.01
N HIS A 117 28.22 9.13 -4.64
CA HIS A 117 29.30 9.57 -5.51
C HIS A 117 30.25 8.44 -5.97
N LEU A 118 30.29 7.30 -5.27
CA LEU A 118 31.10 6.15 -5.67
C LEU A 118 30.53 5.42 -6.90
N ARG A 119 29.23 5.55 -7.18
CA ARG A 119 28.54 4.86 -8.28
C ARG A 119 29.16 5.12 -9.65
N ARG A 120 29.72 6.31 -9.88
CA ARG A 120 30.41 6.67 -11.13
C ARG A 120 31.73 5.92 -11.34
N TRP A 121 32.37 5.47 -10.28
CA TRP A 121 33.67 4.79 -10.32
C TRP A 121 33.54 3.27 -10.38
N CYS A 122 32.46 2.70 -9.83
CA CYS A 122 32.23 1.25 -9.81
C CYS A 122 32.17 0.63 -11.22
N GLY A 123 31.58 1.32 -12.19
CA GLY A 123 31.51 0.86 -13.58
C GLY A 123 32.91 0.67 -14.22
N PRO A 124 33.70 1.74 -14.37
CA PRO A 124 35.06 1.66 -14.93
C PRO A 124 36.00 0.74 -14.14
N LEU A 125 35.97 0.79 -12.81
CA LEU A 125 36.80 -0.08 -11.96
C LEU A 125 36.40 -1.55 -12.07
N GLY A 126 35.09 -1.82 -12.07
CA GLY A 126 34.55 -3.17 -12.28
C GLY A 126 34.97 -3.73 -13.63
N LEU A 127 34.90 -2.93 -14.70
CA LEU A 127 35.36 -3.34 -16.03
C LEU A 127 36.86 -3.66 -16.06
N LEU A 128 37.70 -2.79 -15.48
CA LEU A 128 39.14 -3.01 -15.40
C LEU A 128 39.49 -4.33 -14.70
N ILE A 129 38.87 -4.59 -13.53
CA ILE A 129 39.07 -5.84 -12.77
C ILE A 129 38.55 -7.05 -13.56
N THR A 130 37.40 -6.92 -14.22
CA THR A 130 36.78 -7.98 -15.05
C THR A 130 37.70 -8.39 -16.20
N VAL A 131 38.24 -7.42 -16.94
CA VAL A 131 39.15 -7.67 -18.08
C VAL A 131 40.50 -8.22 -17.58
N ALA A 132 41.10 -7.60 -16.55
CA ALA A 132 42.38 -8.02 -16.01
C ALA A 132 42.35 -9.43 -15.42
N SER A 133 41.28 -9.79 -14.70
CA SER A 133 41.12 -11.13 -14.09
C SER A 133 41.03 -12.25 -15.14
N ILE A 134 40.22 -12.06 -16.19
CA ILE A 134 40.13 -13.04 -17.29
C ILE A 134 41.44 -13.09 -18.09
N ALA A 135 42.02 -11.94 -18.43
CA ALA A 135 43.29 -11.90 -19.15
C ALA A 135 44.41 -12.60 -18.37
N ALA A 136 44.51 -12.37 -17.06
CA ALA A 136 45.47 -13.07 -16.19
C ALA A 136 45.19 -14.57 -16.13
N SER A 137 43.93 -15.00 -16.00
CA SER A 137 43.56 -16.42 -15.95
C SER A 137 44.00 -17.22 -17.19
N ALA A 138 44.17 -16.56 -18.35
CA ALA A 138 44.64 -17.17 -19.59
C ALA A 138 46.10 -17.69 -19.53
N PHE A 139 46.85 -17.33 -18.47
CA PHE A 139 48.25 -17.73 -18.23
C PHE A 139 48.39 -18.63 -16.98
N VAL A 140 47.30 -18.91 -16.26
CA VAL A 140 47.33 -19.68 -15.01
C VAL A 140 47.20 -21.17 -15.28
N SER A 141 48.09 -21.96 -14.68
CA SER A 141 48.17 -23.42 -14.81
C SER A 141 47.85 -24.18 -13.51
N SER A 142 47.28 -23.51 -12.50
CA SER A 142 46.90 -24.14 -11.21
C SER A 142 45.45 -23.82 -10.83
N VAL A 143 44.76 -24.80 -10.22
CA VAL A 143 43.36 -24.60 -9.81
C VAL A 143 43.22 -23.51 -8.76
N ALA A 144 44.15 -23.39 -7.81
CA ALA A 144 44.14 -22.29 -6.84
C ALA A 144 44.25 -20.91 -7.51
N GLY A 145 45.07 -20.77 -8.55
CA GLY A 145 45.16 -19.53 -9.32
C GLY A 145 43.90 -19.25 -10.16
N LEU A 146 43.23 -20.28 -10.67
CA LEU A 146 41.96 -20.14 -11.39
C LEU A 146 40.83 -19.75 -10.42
N ILE A 147 40.80 -20.30 -9.20
CA ILE A 147 39.88 -19.83 -8.14
C ILE A 147 40.16 -18.36 -7.82
N ALA A 148 41.41 -17.93 -7.66
CA ALA A 148 41.74 -16.53 -7.39
C ALA A 148 41.32 -15.59 -8.55
N THR A 149 41.59 -15.97 -9.80
CA THR A 149 41.32 -15.11 -10.97
C THR A 149 39.87 -15.19 -11.46
N GLN A 150 39.39 -16.38 -11.80
CA GLN A 150 38.04 -16.61 -12.38
C GLN A 150 36.96 -16.74 -11.30
N GLY A 151 37.32 -17.24 -10.10
CA GLY A 151 36.42 -17.34 -8.96
C GLY A 151 36.27 -16.00 -8.22
N VAL A 152 37.36 -15.44 -7.68
CA VAL A 152 37.31 -14.26 -6.79
C VAL A 152 37.35 -12.95 -7.57
N LEU A 153 38.44 -12.67 -8.31
CA LEU A 153 38.65 -11.36 -8.93
C LEU A 153 37.60 -11.04 -10.00
N TYR A 154 37.27 -11.99 -10.86
CA TYR A 154 36.21 -11.81 -11.86
C TYR A 154 34.83 -11.56 -11.20
N ALA A 155 34.50 -12.27 -10.12
CA ALA A 155 33.26 -12.02 -9.36
C ALA A 155 33.20 -10.61 -8.76
N LEU A 156 34.32 -10.11 -8.22
CA LEU A 156 34.42 -8.74 -7.71
C LEU A 156 34.23 -7.69 -8.83
N GLY A 157 34.87 -7.90 -9.98
CA GLY A 157 34.71 -7.02 -11.15
C GLY A 157 33.26 -6.98 -11.66
N CYS A 158 32.66 -8.14 -11.89
CA CYS A 158 31.26 -8.27 -12.33
C CYS A 158 30.27 -7.73 -11.29
N GLY A 159 30.53 -7.90 -9.98
CA GLY A 159 29.69 -7.36 -8.93
C GLY A 159 29.72 -5.83 -8.84
N LEU A 160 30.89 -5.22 -9.06
CA LEU A 160 31.03 -3.75 -9.17
C LEU A 160 30.34 -3.19 -10.41
N LEU A 161 30.28 -3.93 -11.52
CA LEU A 161 29.46 -3.59 -12.68
C LEU A 161 27.95 -3.69 -12.37
N PHE A 162 27.52 -4.81 -11.79
CA PHE A 162 26.09 -5.11 -11.55
C PHE A 162 25.40 -4.19 -10.53
N SER A 163 26.14 -3.72 -9.52
CA SER A 163 25.59 -2.93 -8.41
C SER A 163 24.95 -1.60 -8.85
N PRO A 164 25.66 -0.66 -9.51
CA PRO A 164 25.07 0.61 -9.97
C PRO A 164 23.99 0.40 -11.04
N ILE A 165 24.13 -0.61 -11.92
CA ILE A 165 23.12 -1.00 -12.93
C ILE A 165 21.76 -1.25 -12.28
N SER A 166 21.76 -2.04 -11.20
CA SER A 166 20.54 -2.38 -10.46
C SER A 166 19.97 -1.17 -9.71
N MET A 167 20.82 -0.31 -9.13
CA MET A 167 20.35 0.90 -8.43
C MET A 167 19.70 1.90 -9.39
N TYR A 168 20.24 2.08 -10.59
CA TYR A 168 19.65 2.98 -11.59
C TYR A 168 18.34 2.44 -12.17
N MET A 169 18.19 1.11 -12.31
CA MET A 169 16.91 0.49 -12.67
C MET A 169 15.80 0.91 -11.70
N ASP A 170 16.13 0.93 -10.40
CA ASP A 170 15.23 1.27 -9.30
C ASP A 170 14.81 2.75 -9.29
N GLU A 171 15.58 3.63 -9.93
CA GLU A 171 15.29 5.06 -10.13
C GLU A 171 14.44 5.34 -11.39
N TRP A 172 14.68 4.59 -12.48
CA TRP A 172 14.01 4.77 -13.77
C TRP A 172 12.63 4.10 -13.87
N PHE A 173 12.39 3.01 -13.14
CA PHE A 173 11.13 2.26 -13.17
C PHE A 173 10.49 2.19 -11.78
N VAL A 174 9.23 2.60 -11.66
CA VAL A 174 8.45 2.66 -10.42
C VAL A 174 7.23 1.77 -10.51
N GLU A 175 6.37 1.99 -11.51
CA GLU A 175 5.14 1.21 -11.72
C GLU A 175 5.38 -0.10 -12.47
N ARG A 176 6.33 -0.12 -13.42
CA ARG A 176 6.67 -1.26 -14.27
C ARG A 176 7.99 -1.92 -13.85
N LYS A 177 8.27 -1.88 -12.55
CA LYS A 177 9.55 -2.31 -11.97
C LYS A 177 9.78 -3.81 -12.19
N GLY A 178 8.76 -4.65 -12.01
CA GLY A 178 8.82 -6.08 -12.27
C GLY A 178 9.06 -6.40 -13.74
N MET A 179 8.38 -5.73 -14.67
CA MET A 179 8.66 -5.82 -16.10
C MET A 179 10.13 -5.48 -16.41
N ALA A 180 10.66 -4.38 -15.85
CA ALA A 180 12.03 -3.94 -16.10
C ALA A 180 13.09 -4.92 -15.56
N TYR A 181 12.93 -5.40 -14.32
CA TYR A 181 13.77 -6.49 -13.78
C TYR A 181 13.63 -7.78 -14.60
N GLY A 182 12.42 -8.11 -15.07
CA GLY A 182 12.15 -9.27 -15.91
C GLY A 182 12.89 -9.22 -17.25
N VAL A 183 12.89 -8.07 -17.93
CA VAL A 183 13.65 -7.85 -19.17
C VAL A 183 15.17 -7.91 -18.93
N MET A 184 15.66 -7.35 -17.82
CA MET A 184 17.07 -7.47 -17.44
C MET A 184 17.48 -8.93 -17.20
N TRP A 185 16.71 -9.71 -16.44
CA TRP A 185 16.97 -11.14 -16.21
C TRP A 185 16.80 -11.99 -17.48
N ALA A 186 15.92 -11.58 -18.39
CA ALA A 186 15.81 -12.18 -19.72
C ALA A 186 17.10 -11.96 -20.55
N GLY A 187 17.75 -10.80 -20.43
CA GLY A 187 19.08 -10.56 -21.01
C GLY A 187 20.15 -11.54 -20.53
N LYS A 188 20.22 -11.78 -19.21
CA LYS A 188 21.09 -12.83 -18.62
C LYS A 188 20.77 -14.22 -19.19
N SER A 189 19.48 -14.54 -19.36
CA SER A 189 19.04 -15.84 -19.87
C SER A 189 19.36 -16.03 -21.35
N ALA A 190 19.17 -15.00 -22.18
CA ALA A 190 19.51 -15.01 -23.61
C ALA A 190 21.00 -15.24 -23.85
N VAL A 191 21.86 -14.67 -23.00
CA VAL A 191 23.31 -14.89 -23.01
C VAL A 191 23.65 -16.37 -22.79
N GLY A 192 22.92 -17.06 -21.91
CA GLY A 192 23.04 -18.50 -21.66
C GLY A 192 22.61 -19.39 -22.83
N VAL A 193 21.82 -18.88 -23.80
CA VAL A 193 21.46 -19.62 -25.02
C VAL A 193 22.63 -19.68 -25.98
N ALA A 194 23.34 -18.57 -26.19
CA ALA A 194 24.37 -18.45 -27.22
C ALA A 194 25.79 -18.77 -26.73
N MET A 195 26.17 -18.27 -25.55
CA MET A 195 27.57 -18.32 -25.10
C MET A 195 28.17 -19.73 -24.93
N PRO A 196 27.44 -20.77 -24.46
CA PRO A 196 28.00 -22.11 -24.35
C PRO A 196 28.48 -22.68 -25.69
N PHE A 197 27.77 -22.43 -26.79
CA PHE A 197 28.18 -22.84 -28.13
C PHE A 197 29.40 -22.04 -28.62
N VAL A 198 29.41 -20.72 -28.40
CA VAL A 198 30.53 -19.84 -28.77
C VAL A 198 31.81 -20.27 -28.04
N PHE A 199 31.76 -20.45 -26.72
CA PHE A 199 32.91 -20.92 -25.95
C PHE A 199 33.35 -22.33 -26.34
N SER A 200 32.42 -23.26 -26.58
CA SER A 200 32.78 -24.62 -27.03
C SER A 200 33.52 -24.59 -28.37
N ALA A 201 33.03 -23.82 -29.35
CA ALA A 201 33.68 -23.67 -30.65
C ALA A 201 35.06 -23.00 -30.56
N LEU A 202 35.20 -21.94 -29.74
CA LEU A 202 36.48 -21.26 -29.52
C LEU A 202 37.50 -22.16 -28.81
N LEU A 203 37.09 -22.90 -27.78
CA LEU A 203 37.96 -23.82 -27.04
C LEU A 203 38.43 -24.99 -27.91
N GLN A 204 37.58 -25.51 -28.79
CA GLN A 204 37.94 -26.59 -29.72
C GLN A 204 38.90 -26.10 -30.82
N ARG A 205 38.68 -24.90 -31.37
CA ARG A 205 39.44 -24.40 -32.54
C ARG A 205 40.71 -23.63 -32.19
N PHE A 206 40.72 -22.91 -31.07
CA PHE A 206 41.81 -21.99 -30.69
C PHE A 206 42.38 -22.24 -29.28
N GLY A 207 41.75 -23.14 -28.50
CA GLY A 207 42.20 -23.49 -27.15
C GLY A 207 41.90 -22.43 -26.08
N LEU A 208 42.26 -22.76 -24.84
CA LEU A 208 41.92 -21.98 -23.64
C LEU A 208 42.42 -20.52 -23.69
N ARG A 209 43.72 -20.33 -23.93
CA ARG A 209 44.37 -19.02 -23.81
C ARG A 209 43.81 -18.01 -24.81
N ALA A 210 43.61 -18.42 -26.07
CA ALA A 210 42.98 -17.57 -27.07
C ALA A 210 41.52 -17.25 -26.70
N THR A 211 40.75 -18.26 -26.28
CA THR A 211 39.33 -18.08 -25.89
C THR A 211 39.16 -17.06 -24.76
N LEU A 212 39.96 -17.16 -23.70
CA LEU A 212 39.89 -16.24 -22.55
C LEU A 212 40.31 -14.81 -22.93
N LEU A 213 41.37 -14.65 -23.74
CA LEU A 213 41.80 -13.33 -24.21
C LEU A 213 40.77 -12.69 -25.15
N SER A 214 40.19 -13.44 -26.09
CA SER A 214 39.10 -12.97 -26.94
C SER A 214 37.88 -12.55 -26.12
N TRP A 215 37.54 -13.28 -25.05
CA TRP A 215 36.43 -12.92 -24.16
C TRP A 215 36.73 -11.71 -23.27
N ALA A 216 37.99 -11.50 -22.86
CA ALA A 216 38.39 -10.28 -22.17
C ALA A 216 38.20 -9.04 -23.06
N VAL A 217 38.61 -9.12 -24.34
CA VAL A 217 38.37 -8.06 -25.34
C VAL A 217 36.88 -7.86 -25.60
N ALA A 218 36.11 -8.94 -25.80
CA ALA A 218 34.66 -8.85 -26.00
C ALA A 218 33.95 -8.22 -24.79
N SER A 219 34.39 -8.53 -23.57
CA SER A 219 33.85 -7.94 -22.34
C SER A 219 34.12 -6.43 -22.26
N ALA A 220 35.31 -5.98 -22.69
CA ALA A 220 35.63 -4.56 -22.81
C ALA A 220 34.72 -3.85 -23.84
N VAL A 221 34.57 -4.43 -25.03
CA VAL A 221 33.77 -3.86 -26.13
C VAL A 221 32.28 -3.80 -25.78
N LEU A 222 31.72 -4.84 -25.16
CA LEU A 222 30.30 -4.89 -24.77
C LEU A 222 29.97 -3.96 -23.61
N THR A 223 30.89 -3.80 -22.63
CA THR A 223 30.61 -2.99 -21.44
C THR A 223 30.84 -1.49 -21.67
N SER A 224 31.87 -1.11 -22.44
CA SER A 224 32.28 0.31 -22.55
C SER A 224 31.16 1.26 -23.02
N PRO A 225 30.33 0.92 -24.04
CA PRO A 225 29.19 1.77 -24.41
C PRO A 225 28.18 1.93 -23.27
N THR A 226 27.89 0.86 -22.52
CA THR A 226 26.92 0.91 -21.42
C THR A 226 27.37 1.86 -20.31
N LEU A 227 28.67 2.01 -20.07
CA LEU A 227 29.22 2.97 -19.10
C LEU A 227 29.04 4.43 -19.51
N VAL A 228 28.89 4.72 -20.81
CA VAL A 228 28.68 6.07 -21.35
C VAL A 228 27.20 6.44 -21.38
N PHE A 229 26.34 5.49 -21.80
CA PHE A 229 24.91 5.74 -21.99
C PHE A 229 24.06 5.53 -20.73
N LEU A 230 24.48 4.69 -19.78
CA LEU A 230 23.73 4.45 -18.55
C LEU A 230 23.98 5.57 -17.53
N LYS A 231 23.00 6.47 -17.39
CA LYS A 231 23.03 7.60 -16.45
C LYS A 231 22.02 7.40 -15.30
N PRO A 232 22.34 7.88 -14.07
CA PRO A 232 21.35 7.99 -13.01
C PRO A 232 20.19 8.89 -13.46
N ARG A 233 18.99 8.62 -12.96
CA ARG A 233 17.84 9.51 -13.22
C ARG A 233 17.83 10.68 -12.26
N VAL A 234 18.19 10.43 -11.00
CA VAL A 234 18.30 11.45 -9.97
C VAL A 234 19.72 12.01 -9.98
N PRO A 235 19.93 13.33 -10.16
CA PRO A 235 21.25 13.93 -10.10
C PRO A 235 21.98 13.59 -8.80
N LEU A 236 23.26 13.23 -8.89
CA LEU A 236 24.10 13.01 -7.72
C LEU A 236 24.31 14.36 -7.01
N PRO A 237 24.10 14.46 -5.68
CA PRO A 237 24.30 15.71 -4.95
C PRO A 237 25.71 16.29 -5.15
N ARG A 238 25.80 17.60 -5.42
CA ARG A 238 27.09 18.31 -5.57
C ARG A 238 27.87 18.39 -4.26
N THR A 239 27.18 18.34 -3.12
CA THR A 239 27.77 18.33 -1.77
C THR A 239 27.94 16.90 -1.24
N TYR A 240 29.08 16.64 -0.57
CA TYR A 240 29.35 15.35 0.05
C TYR A 240 28.52 15.21 1.34
N GLN A 241 27.31 14.65 1.23
CA GLN A 241 26.50 14.26 2.38
C GLN A 241 26.25 12.76 2.43
N ALA A 242 26.48 12.23 3.62
CA ALA A 242 26.15 10.88 4.03
C ALA A 242 24.64 10.63 4.00
N ARG A 243 24.16 9.67 3.19
CA ARG A 243 22.76 9.21 3.33
C ARG A 243 22.62 8.30 4.56
N PRO A 244 21.63 8.52 5.44
CA PRO A 244 21.42 7.65 6.60
C PRO A 244 21.01 6.25 6.17
N LEU A 245 21.48 5.23 6.89
CA LEU A 245 21.12 3.82 6.63
C LEU A 245 19.93 3.43 7.53
N SER A 246 18.80 3.08 6.91
CA SER A 246 17.67 2.48 7.63
C SER A 246 17.76 0.95 7.60
N PHE A 247 17.65 0.33 8.78
CA PHE A 247 17.55 -1.12 8.96
C PHE A 247 16.19 -1.53 9.57
N GLY A 248 15.16 -0.68 9.44
CA GLY A 248 13.81 -0.94 9.97
C GLY A 248 13.27 -2.31 9.56
N PHE A 249 13.37 -2.62 8.26
CA PHE A 249 12.97 -3.90 7.64
C PHE A 249 13.53 -5.16 8.33
N VAL A 250 14.71 -5.09 8.95
CA VAL A 250 15.34 -6.27 9.60
C VAL A 250 14.54 -6.73 10.83
N ARG A 251 13.74 -5.84 11.45
CA ARG A 251 12.83 -6.20 12.56
C ARG A 251 11.55 -6.87 12.09
N HIS A 252 11.24 -6.83 10.80
CA HIS A 252 9.97 -7.32 10.26
C HIS A 252 10.10 -8.78 9.79
N ALA A 253 9.24 -9.66 10.33
CA ALA A 253 9.22 -11.07 9.96
C ALA A 253 9.07 -11.34 8.44
N PRO A 254 8.27 -10.58 7.66
CA PRO A 254 8.18 -10.77 6.21
C PRO A 254 9.53 -10.78 5.48
N PHE A 255 10.45 -9.87 5.84
CA PHE A 255 11.80 -9.82 5.26
C PHE A 255 12.55 -11.15 5.49
N TRP A 256 12.62 -11.63 6.72
CA TRP A 256 13.30 -12.89 7.04
C TRP A 256 12.66 -14.10 6.36
N MET A 257 11.33 -14.14 6.28
CA MET A 257 10.65 -15.25 5.62
C MET A 257 10.91 -15.27 4.11
N MET A 258 10.98 -14.10 3.46
CA MET A 258 11.37 -13.98 2.05
C MET A 258 12.85 -14.35 1.87
N GLN A 259 13.71 -13.87 2.76
CA GLN A 259 15.16 -14.13 2.70
C GLN A 259 15.50 -15.62 2.81
N ILE A 260 14.84 -16.34 3.73
CA ILE A 260 14.96 -17.79 3.90
C ILE A 260 14.49 -18.52 2.63
N GLY A 261 13.34 -18.13 2.06
CA GLY A 261 12.85 -18.69 0.80
C GLY A 261 13.85 -18.55 -0.35
N ILE A 262 14.50 -17.39 -0.49
CA ILE A 262 15.56 -17.17 -1.50
C ILE A 262 16.78 -18.07 -1.25
N ILE A 263 17.26 -18.19 -0.01
CA ILE A 263 18.42 -19.04 0.32
C ILE A 263 18.12 -20.50 -0.07
N ILE A 264 16.95 -21.01 0.32
CA ILE A 264 16.55 -22.40 0.04
C ILE A 264 16.35 -22.62 -1.46
N GLN A 265 15.64 -21.74 -2.17
CA GLN A 265 15.43 -21.84 -3.62
C GLN A 265 16.76 -21.83 -4.38
N SER A 266 17.70 -20.97 -3.96
CA SER A 266 18.99 -20.80 -4.63
C SER A 266 19.86 -22.04 -4.51
N LEU A 267 19.77 -22.76 -3.38
CA LEU A 267 20.51 -24.01 -3.15
C LEU A 267 20.16 -25.08 -4.20
N GLY A 268 18.87 -25.24 -4.53
CA GLY A 268 18.42 -26.19 -5.56
C GLY A 268 18.58 -25.68 -7.00
N TYR A 269 18.41 -24.38 -7.24
CA TYR A 269 18.40 -23.77 -8.57
C TYR A 269 19.65 -24.09 -9.42
N LEU A 270 20.82 -24.22 -8.78
CA LEU A 270 22.09 -24.47 -9.46
C LEU A 270 22.26 -25.95 -9.89
N MET A 271 21.49 -26.88 -9.31
CA MET A 271 21.72 -28.31 -9.47
C MET A 271 21.40 -28.82 -10.90
N PRO A 272 20.27 -28.45 -11.54
CA PRO A 272 20.01 -28.86 -12.93
C PRO A 272 21.05 -28.32 -13.91
N SER A 273 21.39 -27.03 -13.85
CA SER A 273 22.35 -26.43 -14.79
C SER A 273 23.78 -26.97 -14.62
N THR A 274 24.14 -27.44 -13.42
CA THR A 274 25.45 -28.05 -13.16
C THR A 274 25.52 -29.51 -13.62
N TYR A 275 24.49 -30.31 -13.33
CA TYR A 275 24.59 -31.77 -13.46
C TYR A 275 23.89 -32.36 -14.69
N LEU A 276 22.98 -31.64 -15.37
CA LEU A 276 22.14 -32.24 -16.41
C LEU A 276 22.92 -32.79 -17.61
N ALA A 277 24.04 -32.17 -17.99
CA ALA A 277 24.93 -32.71 -19.01
C ALA A 277 25.58 -34.04 -18.57
N SER A 278 26.05 -34.10 -17.31
CA SER A 278 26.61 -35.33 -16.73
C SER A 278 25.56 -36.42 -16.50
N TYR A 279 24.31 -36.03 -16.22
CA TYR A 279 23.16 -36.93 -16.13
C TYR A 279 22.86 -37.56 -17.49
N ALA A 280 22.72 -36.75 -18.55
CA ALA A 280 22.44 -37.20 -19.91
C ALA A 280 23.51 -38.21 -20.40
N SER A 281 24.79 -37.92 -20.16
CA SER A 281 25.88 -38.86 -20.48
C SER A 281 25.80 -40.16 -19.65
N ALA A 282 25.48 -40.09 -18.36
CA ALA A 282 25.37 -41.26 -17.49
C ALA A 282 24.20 -42.21 -17.84
N ILE A 283 23.17 -41.72 -18.54
CA ILE A 283 22.06 -42.54 -19.05
C ILE A 283 22.22 -42.91 -20.54
N GLY A 284 23.40 -42.70 -21.12
CA GLY A 284 23.74 -43.16 -22.49
C GLY A 284 23.28 -42.23 -23.63
N LEU A 285 22.92 -40.98 -23.35
CA LEU A 285 22.57 -40.01 -24.41
C LEU A 285 23.82 -39.38 -25.05
N SER A 286 23.67 -38.81 -26.25
CA SER A 286 24.80 -38.30 -27.03
C SER A 286 25.47 -37.09 -26.36
N SER A 287 26.76 -36.88 -26.69
CA SER A 287 27.55 -35.75 -26.16
C SER A 287 26.96 -34.36 -26.48
N VAL A 288 26.13 -34.25 -27.52
CA VAL A 288 25.42 -33.02 -27.91
C VAL A 288 24.17 -32.77 -27.06
N THR A 289 23.58 -33.81 -26.47
CA THR A 289 22.34 -33.71 -25.69
C THR A 289 22.50 -32.83 -24.43
N GLY A 290 23.63 -32.93 -23.73
CA GLY A 290 23.90 -32.11 -22.53
C GLY A 290 23.85 -30.60 -22.81
N PRO A 291 24.68 -30.08 -23.74
CA PRO A 291 24.64 -28.69 -24.17
C PRO A 291 23.27 -28.24 -24.71
N MET A 292 22.57 -29.10 -25.48
CA MET A 292 21.22 -28.80 -25.98
C MET A 292 20.23 -28.53 -24.85
N LEU A 293 20.23 -29.35 -23.80
CA LEU A 293 19.34 -29.18 -22.65
C LEU A 293 19.68 -27.90 -21.85
N LEU A 294 20.95 -27.53 -21.72
CA LEU A 294 21.35 -26.26 -21.06
C LEU A 294 20.93 -25.02 -21.87
N ALA A 295 20.99 -25.09 -23.20
CA ALA A 295 20.51 -24.04 -24.09
C ALA A 295 18.99 -23.88 -24.01
N LEU A 296 18.24 -25.00 -24.00
CA LEU A 296 16.78 -25.00 -23.84
C LEU A 296 16.33 -24.46 -22.48
N PHE A 297 17.05 -24.77 -21.39
CA PHE A 297 16.80 -24.19 -20.05
C PHE A 297 16.92 -22.67 -20.08
N SER A 298 18.01 -22.18 -20.68
CA SER A 298 18.29 -20.75 -20.81
C SER A 298 17.26 -20.05 -21.71
N LEU A 299 16.85 -20.71 -22.81
CA LEU A 299 15.85 -20.20 -23.74
C LEU A 299 14.48 -20.05 -23.08
N ALA A 300 14.03 -21.06 -22.32
CA ALA A 300 12.76 -20.99 -21.60
C ALA A 300 12.77 -19.99 -20.43
N SER A 301 13.95 -19.73 -19.84
CA SER A 301 14.14 -18.72 -18.80
C SER A 301 13.92 -17.28 -19.31
N VAL A 302 14.07 -17.01 -20.61
CA VAL A 302 13.83 -15.68 -21.23
C VAL A 302 12.37 -15.22 -21.05
N PRO A 303 11.34 -15.90 -21.59
CA PRO A 303 9.95 -15.52 -21.37
C PRO A 303 9.53 -15.72 -19.90
N GLY A 304 10.10 -16.71 -19.21
CA GLY A 304 9.87 -16.94 -17.78
C GLY A 304 10.18 -15.70 -16.93
N ALA A 305 11.35 -15.08 -17.15
CA ALA A 305 11.78 -13.86 -16.47
C ALA A 305 10.85 -12.66 -16.74
N VAL A 306 10.47 -12.43 -18.00
CA VAL A 306 9.58 -11.30 -18.37
C VAL A 306 8.18 -11.49 -17.79
N ILE A 307 7.59 -12.68 -17.94
CA ILE A 307 6.20 -12.95 -17.51
C ILE A 307 6.09 -12.90 -15.99
N HIS A 308 7.01 -13.51 -15.22
CA HIS A 308 6.98 -13.40 -13.75
C HIS A 308 7.22 -11.96 -13.27
N GLY A 309 7.99 -11.16 -14.02
CA GLY A 309 8.13 -9.72 -13.78
C GLY A 309 6.81 -8.96 -13.93
N ILE A 310 6.12 -9.14 -15.06
CA ILE A 310 4.82 -8.52 -15.34
C ILE A 310 3.72 -9.00 -14.37
N LEU A 311 3.75 -10.28 -13.96
CA LEU A 311 2.87 -10.80 -12.91
C LEU A 311 3.19 -10.17 -11.55
N GLY A 312 4.46 -9.88 -11.26
CA GLY A 312 4.90 -9.16 -10.07
C GLY A 312 4.32 -7.74 -9.95
N ASP A 313 4.18 -7.03 -11.08
CA ASP A 313 3.55 -5.70 -11.11
C ASP A 313 2.01 -5.74 -11.01
N LYS A 314 1.39 -6.90 -11.29
CA LYS A 314 -0.09 -7.06 -11.33
C LYS A 314 -0.68 -7.87 -10.17
N MET A 315 0.14 -8.60 -9.42
CA MET A 315 -0.28 -9.54 -8.38
C MET A 315 0.62 -9.41 -7.15
N SER A 316 0.06 -9.62 -5.96
CA SER A 316 0.85 -9.71 -4.72
C SER A 316 2.00 -10.72 -4.86
N ALA A 317 3.21 -10.34 -4.46
CA ALA A 317 4.42 -11.16 -4.57
C ALA A 317 4.22 -12.59 -4.05
N THR A 318 3.50 -12.73 -2.92
CA THR A 318 3.06 -14.03 -2.35
C THR A 318 2.53 -15.02 -3.42
N LYS A 319 1.67 -14.58 -4.36
CA LYS A 319 1.08 -15.42 -5.41
C LYS A 319 2.08 -15.78 -6.49
N VAL A 320 2.89 -14.82 -6.93
CA VAL A 320 3.88 -15.00 -8.01
C VAL A 320 5.01 -15.95 -7.56
N ILE A 321 5.43 -15.83 -6.30
CA ILE A 321 6.39 -16.76 -5.66
C ILE A 321 5.82 -18.18 -5.63
N LEU A 322 4.54 -18.37 -5.26
CA LEU A 322 3.90 -19.70 -5.27
C LEU A 322 3.84 -20.30 -6.68
N ILE A 323 3.44 -19.51 -7.69
CA ILE A 323 3.38 -19.95 -9.09
C ILE A 323 4.76 -20.40 -9.57
N SER A 324 5.80 -19.59 -9.35
CA SER A 324 7.18 -19.91 -9.71
C SER A 324 7.71 -21.14 -8.96
N SER A 325 7.46 -21.23 -7.65
CA SER A 325 7.98 -22.32 -6.78
C SER A 325 7.34 -23.67 -7.11
N LEU A 326 6.00 -23.73 -7.19
CA LEU A 326 5.27 -24.95 -7.51
C LEU A 326 5.47 -25.36 -8.98
N GLY A 327 5.46 -24.39 -9.90
CA GLY A 327 5.76 -24.61 -11.31
C GLY A 327 7.20 -25.08 -11.56
N SER A 328 8.14 -24.79 -10.66
CA SER A 328 9.50 -25.35 -10.70
C SER A 328 9.55 -26.76 -10.10
N ALA A 329 8.83 -27.01 -9.00
CA ALA A 329 8.87 -28.29 -8.31
C ALA A 329 8.21 -29.43 -9.10
N LEU A 330 7.03 -29.20 -9.69
CA LEU A 330 6.27 -30.25 -10.38
C LEU A 330 7.05 -30.90 -11.54
N PRO A 331 7.72 -30.17 -12.46
CA PRO A 331 8.58 -30.76 -13.49
C PRO A 331 9.75 -31.57 -12.91
N VAL A 332 10.37 -31.12 -11.81
CA VAL A 332 11.45 -31.89 -11.16
C VAL A 332 10.93 -33.23 -10.68
N PHE A 333 9.83 -33.24 -9.92
CA PHE A 333 9.32 -34.48 -9.33
C PHE A 333 8.73 -35.44 -10.38
N LEU A 334 7.99 -34.92 -11.37
CA LEU A 334 7.20 -35.72 -12.30
C LEU A 334 7.91 -36.06 -13.62
N LEU A 335 8.75 -35.16 -14.15
CA LEU A 335 9.35 -35.33 -15.47
C LEU A 335 10.83 -35.72 -15.41
N TRP A 336 11.60 -35.15 -14.48
CA TRP A 336 13.01 -35.54 -14.26
C TRP A 336 13.12 -36.76 -13.34
N GLY A 337 12.37 -36.79 -12.25
CA GLY A 337 12.41 -37.88 -11.27
C GLY A 337 11.85 -39.23 -11.76
N LEU A 338 10.75 -39.23 -12.50
CA LEU A 338 10.06 -40.45 -12.92
C LEU A 338 10.48 -40.98 -14.30
N SER A 339 11.47 -40.37 -14.98
CA SER A 339 11.81 -40.75 -16.36
C SER A 339 13.27 -40.53 -16.73
N ARG A 340 13.82 -41.49 -17.50
CA ARG A 340 15.11 -41.37 -18.21
C ARG A 340 14.95 -40.97 -19.69
N HIS A 341 13.74 -40.80 -20.22
CA HIS A 341 13.52 -40.51 -21.64
C HIS A 341 13.84 -39.04 -22.00
N LEU A 342 14.56 -38.85 -23.12
CA LEU A 342 14.95 -37.52 -23.62
C LEU A 342 13.76 -36.56 -23.81
N ALA A 343 12.61 -37.04 -24.31
CA ALA A 343 11.42 -36.21 -24.47
C ALA A 343 10.96 -35.58 -23.14
N ASN A 344 10.92 -36.37 -22.06
CA ASN A 344 10.52 -35.88 -20.74
C ASN A 344 11.58 -34.93 -20.15
N LEU A 345 12.87 -35.16 -20.42
CA LEU A 345 13.95 -34.24 -20.02
C LEU A 345 13.85 -32.89 -20.74
N VAL A 346 13.47 -32.87 -22.03
CA VAL A 346 13.24 -31.63 -22.78
C VAL A 346 12.05 -30.85 -22.20
N VAL A 347 10.92 -31.51 -21.94
CA VAL A 347 9.74 -30.85 -21.34
C VAL A 347 10.04 -30.37 -19.91
N PHE A 348 10.73 -31.19 -19.11
CA PHE A 348 11.25 -30.80 -17.79
C PHE A 348 12.05 -29.49 -17.87
N VAL A 349 13.05 -29.46 -18.75
CA VAL A 349 13.96 -28.32 -18.93
C VAL A 349 13.24 -27.05 -19.33
N VAL A 350 12.26 -27.13 -20.23
CA VAL A 350 11.47 -25.98 -20.67
C VAL A 350 10.60 -25.45 -19.52
N LEU A 351 9.86 -26.31 -18.84
CA LEU A 351 9.01 -25.89 -17.72
C LEU A 351 9.84 -25.37 -16.53
N TYR A 352 10.90 -26.08 -16.15
CA TYR A 352 11.79 -25.67 -15.08
C TYR A 352 12.53 -24.36 -15.40
N GLY A 353 13.02 -24.19 -16.64
CA GLY A 353 13.60 -22.92 -17.11
C GLY A 353 12.61 -21.76 -17.00
N PHE A 354 11.37 -21.96 -17.47
CA PHE A 354 10.33 -20.95 -17.39
C PHE A 354 10.01 -20.51 -15.94
N PHE A 355 9.73 -21.48 -15.06
CA PHE A 355 9.30 -21.17 -13.69
C PHE A 355 10.46 -20.82 -12.75
N ALA A 356 11.58 -21.56 -12.79
CA ALA A 356 12.71 -21.34 -11.90
C ALA A 356 13.57 -20.15 -12.35
N GLY A 357 13.77 -19.98 -13.66
CA GLY A 357 14.42 -18.80 -14.23
C GLY A 357 13.63 -17.52 -13.92
N GLY A 358 12.30 -17.61 -13.97
CA GLY A 358 11.37 -16.54 -13.59
C GLY A 358 11.40 -16.12 -12.12
N PHE A 359 11.88 -16.96 -11.21
CA PHE A 359 11.89 -16.68 -9.75
C PHE A 359 12.63 -15.37 -9.41
N SER A 360 13.73 -15.08 -10.11
CA SER A 360 14.55 -13.88 -9.86
C SER A 360 13.81 -12.56 -10.13
N SER A 361 12.77 -12.60 -10.97
CA SER A 361 11.92 -11.44 -11.24
C SER A 361 10.93 -11.16 -10.12
N THR A 362 10.65 -12.12 -9.24
CA THR A 362 9.71 -11.94 -8.11
C THR A 362 10.23 -11.00 -7.02
N TRP A 363 11.53 -10.73 -7.01
CA TRP A 363 12.17 -9.84 -6.04
C TRP A 363 11.63 -8.42 -6.11
N SER A 364 11.26 -7.90 -7.29
CA SER A 364 10.64 -6.57 -7.43
C SER A 364 9.35 -6.45 -6.60
N GLY A 365 8.50 -7.48 -6.63
CA GLY A 365 7.28 -7.56 -5.83
C GLY A 365 7.57 -7.72 -4.34
N MET A 366 8.63 -8.45 -3.96
CA MET A 366 9.07 -8.54 -2.56
C MET A 366 9.48 -7.16 -2.01
N LEU A 367 10.19 -6.35 -2.81
CA LEU A 367 10.56 -4.97 -2.45
C LEU A 367 9.33 -4.09 -2.22
N GLN A 368 8.32 -4.19 -3.09
CA GLN A 368 7.06 -3.46 -2.93
C GLN A 368 6.28 -3.91 -1.69
N GLU A 369 6.23 -5.21 -1.39
CA GLU A 369 5.56 -5.73 -0.18
C GLU A 369 6.25 -5.26 1.11
N ILE A 370 7.60 -5.27 1.16
CA ILE A 370 8.36 -4.74 2.31
C ILE A 370 8.19 -3.23 2.45
N LYS A 371 8.23 -2.46 1.35
CA LYS A 371 8.01 -0.99 1.37
C LYS A 371 6.58 -0.60 1.75
N ARG A 372 5.59 -1.49 1.56
CA ARG A 372 4.22 -1.27 2.03
C ARG A 372 4.10 -1.39 3.55
N ASP A 373 4.86 -2.29 4.15
CA ASP A 373 4.89 -2.47 5.61
C ASP A 373 5.75 -1.39 6.32
N ASP A 374 6.80 -0.89 5.67
CA ASP A 374 7.60 0.27 6.12
C ASP A 374 7.93 1.21 4.94
N ALA A 375 7.19 2.31 4.86
CA ALA A 375 7.37 3.33 3.81
C ALA A 375 8.73 4.05 3.86
N GLY A 376 9.44 4.00 5.01
CA GLY A 376 10.77 4.57 5.20
C GLY A 376 11.93 3.64 4.80
N THR A 377 11.65 2.41 4.37
CA THR A 377 12.69 1.45 3.94
C THR A 377 13.17 1.74 2.52
N ASP A 378 14.49 1.77 2.34
CA ASP A 378 15.15 1.88 1.02
C ASP A 378 15.18 0.53 0.29
N THR A 379 14.60 0.50 -0.91
CA THR A 379 14.45 -0.73 -1.70
C THR A 379 15.77 -1.27 -2.25
N ALA A 380 16.77 -0.41 -2.50
CA ALA A 380 18.07 -0.85 -2.98
C ALA A 380 18.85 -1.59 -1.88
N ILE A 381 18.81 -1.12 -0.63
CA ILE A 381 19.42 -1.84 0.51
C ILE A 381 18.78 -3.22 0.68
N VAL A 382 17.44 -3.30 0.66
CA VAL A 382 16.72 -4.58 0.76
C VAL A 382 17.08 -5.50 -0.42
N PHE A 383 17.14 -4.99 -1.65
CA PHE A 383 17.54 -5.78 -2.82
C PHE A 383 18.95 -6.35 -2.68
N GLY A 384 19.91 -5.55 -2.22
CA GLY A 384 21.27 -5.98 -1.90
C GLY A 384 21.31 -7.11 -0.86
N MET A 385 20.48 -7.06 0.17
CA MET A 385 20.35 -8.14 1.17
C MET A 385 19.76 -9.42 0.56
N LEU A 386 18.66 -9.32 -0.19
CA LEU A 386 18.02 -10.45 -0.86
C LEU A 386 18.99 -11.17 -1.81
N LEU A 387 19.79 -10.41 -2.57
CA LEU A 387 20.90 -10.90 -3.40
C LEU A 387 21.98 -11.61 -2.56
N GLY A 388 22.36 -11.05 -1.42
CA GLY A 388 23.31 -11.67 -0.49
C GLY A 388 22.90 -13.08 -0.06
N GLY A 389 21.63 -13.29 0.29
CA GLY A 389 21.12 -14.62 0.64
C GLY A 389 21.08 -15.60 -0.54
N ARG A 390 20.91 -15.13 -1.79
CA ARG A 390 21.13 -15.99 -2.96
C ARG A 390 22.58 -16.47 -3.04
N GLY A 391 23.53 -15.60 -2.71
CA GLY A 391 24.95 -15.96 -2.61
C GLY A 391 25.20 -17.07 -1.61
N VAL A 392 24.59 -16.99 -0.41
CA VAL A 392 24.64 -18.06 0.60
C VAL A 392 24.13 -19.39 0.02
N GLY A 393 22.95 -19.39 -0.61
CA GLY A 393 22.38 -20.59 -1.23
C GLY A 393 23.26 -21.19 -2.33
N PHE A 394 23.87 -20.36 -3.18
CA PHE A 394 24.79 -20.81 -4.24
C PHE A 394 26.12 -21.37 -3.71
N VAL A 395 26.71 -20.78 -2.67
CA VAL A 395 27.92 -21.34 -2.02
C VAL A 395 27.62 -22.70 -1.39
N LEU A 396 26.47 -22.85 -0.73
CA LEU A 396 26.05 -24.12 -0.14
C LEU A 396 25.66 -25.19 -1.18
N GLY A 397 25.10 -24.78 -2.32
CA GLY A 397 24.62 -25.68 -3.38
C GLY A 397 25.70 -26.60 -3.94
N GLY A 398 26.94 -26.12 -4.09
CA GLY A 398 28.06 -26.92 -4.62
C GLY A 398 28.43 -28.13 -3.74
N PRO A 399 28.84 -27.93 -2.48
CA PRO A 399 29.14 -29.03 -1.55
C PRO A 399 27.95 -29.96 -1.32
N VAL A 400 26.72 -29.42 -1.18
CA VAL A 400 25.52 -30.22 -0.94
C VAL A 400 25.19 -31.11 -2.14
N SER A 401 25.20 -30.58 -3.37
CA SER A 401 24.96 -31.40 -4.56
C SER A 401 26.05 -32.46 -4.79
N GLY A 402 27.32 -32.14 -4.52
CA GLY A 402 28.43 -33.10 -4.55
C GLY A 402 28.27 -34.25 -3.55
N ALA A 403 27.85 -33.95 -2.32
CA ALA A 403 27.56 -34.97 -1.30
C ALA A 403 26.35 -35.84 -1.69
N LEU A 404 25.27 -35.22 -2.20
CA LEU A 404 24.06 -35.95 -2.64
C LEU A 404 24.31 -36.90 -3.81
N VAL A 405 25.13 -36.52 -4.78
CA VAL A 405 25.52 -37.40 -5.89
C VAL A 405 26.49 -38.51 -5.43
N SER A 406 27.35 -38.23 -4.44
CA SER A 406 28.23 -39.25 -3.84
C SER A 406 27.47 -40.25 -2.95
N ALA A 407 26.35 -39.85 -2.35
CA ALA A 407 25.47 -40.72 -1.58
C ALA A 407 24.53 -41.57 -2.47
N GLY A 408 24.41 -41.25 -3.76
CA GLY A 408 23.63 -42.03 -4.71
C GLY A 408 24.34 -43.32 -5.12
N GLY A 409 23.66 -44.45 -4.97
CA GLY A 409 24.16 -45.76 -5.41
C GLY A 409 24.34 -45.87 -6.93
N ALA A 410 24.90 -47.00 -7.37
CA ALA A 410 25.06 -47.31 -8.78
C ALA A 410 23.70 -47.31 -9.53
N LEU A 411 23.73 -46.98 -10.83
CA LEU A 411 22.56 -47.00 -11.71
C LEU A 411 21.87 -48.36 -11.66
N THR A 412 20.63 -48.41 -11.18
CA THR A 412 19.83 -49.64 -11.26
C THR A 412 19.18 -49.77 -12.65
N GLY A 413 18.66 -50.95 -12.97
CA GLY A 413 17.96 -51.21 -14.24
C GLY A 413 16.67 -50.39 -14.41
N GLU A 414 16.08 -49.88 -13.33
CA GLU A 414 14.78 -49.20 -13.30
C GLU A 414 14.74 -47.93 -14.18
N THR A 415 13.61 -47.69 -14.84
CA THR A 415 13.42 -46.58 -15.79
C THR A 415 13.26 -45.19 -15.16
N LEU A 416 13.36 -45.08 -13.84
CA LEU A 416 13.18 -43.85 -13.07
C LEU A 416 14.48 -43.02 -13.00
N GLY A 417 14.35 -41.69 -13.02
CA GLY A 417 15.47 -40.78 -12.75
C GLY A 417 15.95 -40.83 -11.30
N TYR A 418 15.04 -41.10 -10.34
CA TYR A 418 15.40 -41.33 -8.93
C TYR A 418 16.31 -42.55 -8.71
N ALA A 419 16.23 -43.56 -9.58
CA ALA A 419 17.01 -44.78 -9.48
C ALA A 419 18.44 -44.64 -10.06
N THR A 420 18.81 -43.43 -10.47
CA THR A 420 20.18 -43.06 -10.84
C THR A 420 20.95 -42.53 -9.63
N LYS A 421 22.29 -42.48 -9.72
CA LYS A 421 23.15 -41.80 -8.72
C LYS A 421 22.79 -40.33 -8.45
N TYR A 422 21.97 -39.71 -9.30
CA TYR A 422 21.50 -38.33 -9.17
C TYR A 422 20.18 -38.21 -8.38
N GLY A 423 19.50 -39.31 -8.05
CA GLY A 423 18.19 -39.32 -7.39
C GLY A 423 18.08 -38.44 -6.13
N PRO A 424 19.02 -38.51 -5.17
CA PRO A 424 19.01 -37.64 -3.98
C PRO A 424 19.11 -36.14 -4.32
N MET A 425 19.85 -35.80 -5.39
CA MET A 425 19.99 -34.43 -5.88
C MET A 425 18.71 -33.95 -6.60
N ILE A 426 18.04 -34.82 -7.37
CA ILE A 426 16.72 -34.51 -7.98
C ILE A 426 15.68 -34.23 -6.88
N LEU A 427 15.61 -35.08 -5.85
CA LEU A 427 14.74 -34.87 -4.70
C LEU A 427 15.05 -33.55 -3.98
N CYS A 428 16.31 -33.25 -3.71
CA CYS A 428 16.73 -31.99 -3.10
C CYS A 428 16.31 -30.78 -3.94
N THR A 429 16.48 -30.84 -5.27
CA THR A 429 16.06 -29.79 -6.21
C THR A 429 14.55 -29.54 -6.14
N GLY A 430 13.74 -30.59 -6.05
CA GLY A 430 12.29 -30.48 -5.96
C GLY A 430 11.83 -29.91 -4.61
N VAL A 431 12.40 -30.40 -3.50
CA VAL A 431 12.07 -29.93 -2.14
C VAL A 431 12.46 -28.48 -1.95
N THR A 432 13.65 -28.07 -2.40
CA THR A 432 14.11 -26.69 -2.33
C THR A 432 13.28 -25.76 -3.22
N ALA A 433 12.81 -26.23 -4.39
CA ALA A 433 11.86 -25.48 -5.22
C ALA A 433 10.52 -25.23 -4.51
N ILE A 434 9.94 -26.23 -3.83
CA ILE A 434 8.72 -26.03 -3.01
C ILE A 434 9.00 -25.03 -1.89
N LEU A 435 10.06 -25.25 -1.10
CA LEU A 435 10.41 -24.42 0.05
C LEU A 435 10.87 -23.01 -0.34
N GLY A 436 11.13 -22.73 -1.62
CA GLY A 436 11.25 -21.37 -2.14
C GLY A 436 10.03 -20.48 -1.84
N ALA A 437 8.85 -21.08 -1.69
CA ALA A 437 7.63 -20.42 -1.24
C ALA A 437 7.47 -20.32 0.29
N TRP A 438 8.57 -20.35 1.06
CA TRP A 438 8.55 -20.26 2.53
C TRP A 438 7.73 -19.08 3.08
N ALA A 439 7.92 -17.86 2.54
CA ALA A 439 7.15 -16.69 2.94
C ALA A 439 5.63 -16.84 2.72
N PRO A 440 5.15 -17.26 1.52
CA PRO A 440 3.77 -17.68 1.34
C PRO A 440 3.26 -18.69 2.38
N PHE A 441 4.00 -19.78 2.63
CA PHE A 441 3.57 -20.80 3.60
C PHE A 441 3.47 -20.27 5.04
N TRP A 442 4.43 -19.45 5.47
CA TRP A 442 4.37 -18.76 6.77
C TRP A 442 3.16 -17.81 6.86
N LYS A 443 2.88 -17.05 5.80
CA LYS A 443 1.75 -16.12 5.76
C LYS A 443 0.41 -16.85 5.85
N MET A 444 0.26 -17.96 5.10
CA MET A 444 -0.94 -18.82 5.14
C MET A 444 -1.13 -19.49 6.51
N THR A 445 -0.07 -20.04 7.10
CA THR A 445 -0.15 -20.67 8.44
C THR A 445 -0.44 -19.67 9.56
N LYS A 446 0.11 -18.44 9.49
CA LYS A 446 -0.22 -17.35 10.42
C LYS A 446 -1.69 -16.95 10.33
N ILE A 447 -2.24 -16.83 9.13
CA ILE A 447 -3.68 -16.57 8.91
C ILE A 447 -4.52 -17.71 9.47
N ALA A 448 -4.21 -18.97 9.15
CA ALA A 448 -4.95 -20.13 9.65
C ALA A 448 -4.94 -20.21 11.19
N LYS A 449 -3.78 -20.02 11.83
CA LYS A 449 -3.64 -20.03 13.29
C LYS A 449 -4.40 -18.87 13.95
N SER A 450 -4.40 -17.68 13.33
CA SER A 450 -5.19 -16.54 13.81
C SER A 450 -6.69 -16.80 13.73
N ARG A 451 -7.17 -17.40 12.64
CA ARG A 451 -8.60 -17.73 12.46
C ARG A 451 -9.04 -18.82 13.43
N TRP A 452 -8.28 -19.89 13.59
CA TRP A 452 -8.61 -20.98 14.53
C TRP A 452 -8.61 -20.50 15.99
N GLY A 453 -7.59 -19.73 16.41
CA GLY A 453 -7.54 -19.16 17.75
C GLY A 453 -8.67 -18.17 18.04
N GLY A 454 -8.99 -17.30 17.07
CA GLY A 454 -10.12 -16.37 17.16
C GLY A 454 -11.46 -17.11 17.25
N MET A 455 -11.67 -18.12 16.40
CA MET A 455 -12.88 -18.94 16.34
C MET A 455 -13.16 -19.68 17.66
N HIS A 456 -12.13 -20.27 18.28
CA HIS A 456 -12.29 -20.98 19.55
C HIS A 456 -12.59 -20.02 20.71
N SER A 457 -11.88 -18.88 20.79
CA SER A 457 -12.17 -17.83 21.78
C SER A 457 -13.59 -17.27 21.60
N ALA A 458 -13.96 -16.86 20.39
CA ALA A 458 -15.28 -16.28 20.08
C ALA A 458 -16.44 -17.21 20.48
N ARG A 459 -16.37 -18.50 20.15
CA ARG A 459 -17.40 -19.48 20.54
C ARG A 459 -17.54 -19.60 22.06
N ILE A 460 -16.44 -19.73 22.79
CA ILE A 460 -16.45 -19.75 24.28
C ILE A 460 -17.07 -18.46 24.82
N SER A 461 -16.73 -17.32 24.22
CA SER A 461 -17.20 -15.99 24.62
C SER A 461 -18.71 -15.87 24.50
N CYS A 462 -19.27 -16.29 23.36
CA CYS A 462 -20.72 -16.27 23.14
C CYS A 462 -21.46 -17.14 24.18
N THR A 463 -20.93 -18.33 24.51
CA THR A 463 -21.50 -19.19 25.56
C THR A 463 -21.40 -18.56 26.95
N VAL A 464 -20.26 -17.95 27.30
CA VAL A 464 -20.07 -17.28 28.60
C VAL A 464 -20.92 -16.03 28.73
N LEU A 465 -21.08 -15.25 27.65
CA LEU A 465 -21.99 -14.09 27.61
C LEU A 465 -23.45 -14.54 27.79
N ALA A 466 -23.89 -15.57 27.07
CA ALA A 466 -25.26 -16.08 27.16
C ALA A 466 -25.61 -16.69 28.53
N SER A 467 -24.61 -17.12 29.31
CA SER A 467 -24.81 -17.62 30.67
C SER A 467 -24.89 -16.50 31.74
N GLN A 468 -24.53 -15.26 31.41
CA GLN A 468 -24.63 -14.14 32.36
C GLN A 468 -26.11 -13.79 32.62
N ALA A 469 -26.48 -13.64 33.89
CA ALA A 469 -27.87 -13.40 34.28
C ALA A 469 -28.48 -12.14 33.63
N SER A 470 -27.72 -11.04 33.52
CA SER A 470 -28.21 -9.79 32.92
C SER A 470 -28.31 -9.83 31.38
N LEU A 471 -27.61 -10.77 30.72
CA LEU A 471 -27.55 -10.89 29.26
C LEU A 471 -28.46 -12.01 28.70
N ARG A 472 -29.29 -12.63 29.54
CA ARG A 472 -30.28 -13.63 29.08
C ARG A 472 -31.24 -13.00 28.06
N GLY A 473 -31.38 -13.64 26.90
CA GLY A 473 -32.15 -13.10 25.77
C GLY A 473 -31.42 -12.02 24.94
N LYS A 474 -30.29 -11.48 25.42
CA LYS A 474 -29.55 -10.38 24.79
C LYS A 474 -28.38 -10.83 23.91
N ILE A 475 -28.15 -12.14 23.79
CA ILE A 475 -27.09 -12.72 22.95
C ILE A 475 -27.73 -13.47 21.78
N LEU A 476 -27.54 -12.97 20.56
CA LEU A 476 -28.09 -13.55 19.34
C LEU A 476 -27.06 -14.42 18.61
N ALA A 477 -27.46 -15.63 18.23
CA ALA A 477 -26.66 -16.56 17.43
C ALA A 477 -26.96 -16.42 15.92
N PRO A 478 -26.05 -16.83 15.00
CA PRO A 478 -26.13 -16.47 13.58
C PRO A 478 -27.25 -17.12 12.77
N ASP A 479 -27.97 -18.05 13.38
CA ASP A 479 -29.05 -18.89 12.88
C ASP A 479 -30.45 -18.41 13.30
N SER A 480 -30.56 -17.31 14.05
CA SER A 480 -31.85 -16.74 14.45
C SER A 480 -32.36 -15.65 13.49
N ALA A 481 -33.67 -15.62 13.23
CA ALA A 481 -34.29 -14.56 12.42
C ALA A 481 -34.05 -13.15 13.00
N THR A 482 -33.95 -13.03 14.32
CA THR A 482 -33.58 -11.78 15.00
C THR A 482 -32.15 -11.33 14.69
N TYR A 483 -31.21 -12.26 14.51
CA TYR A 483 -29.83 -11.94 14.14
C TYR A 483 -29.75 -11.43 12.69
N ASP A 484 -30.45 -12.10 11.77
CA ASP A 484 -30.55 -11.65 10.38
C ASP A 484 -31.22 -10.27 10.29
N ALA A 485 -32.29 -10.03 11.06
CA ALA A 485 -32.90 -8.71 11.16
C ALA A 485 -31.90 -7.62 11.63
N ARG A 486 -31.00 -7.92 12.58
CA ARG A 486 -29.94 -6.98 12.99
C ARG A 486 -28.92 -6.72 11.87
N LEU A 487 -28.58 -7.71 11.04
CA LEU A 487 -27.70 -7.51 9.87
C LEU A 487 -28.31 -6.56 8.84
N GLN A 488 -29.64 -6.57 8.67
CA GLN A 488 -30.32 -5.63 7.77
C GLN A 488 -30.33 -4.17 8.29
N THR A 489 -29.88 -3.90 9.53
CA THR A 489 -29.80 -2.53 10.09
C THR A 489 -28.49 -1.77 9.76
N TYR A 490 -27.62 -2.37 8.95
CA TYR A 490 -26.36 -1.76 8.52
C TYR A 490 -26.59 -0.87 7.29
N TYR A 491 -25.97 0.32 7.28
CA TYR A 491 -26.09 1.28 6.18
C TYR A 491 -25.51 0.76 4.86
N SER A 492 -24.45 -0.06 4.93
CA SER A 492 -23.80 -0.66 3.77
C SER A 492 -23.57 -2.15 4.01
N ALA A 493 -23.91 -2.98 3.02
CA ALA A 493 -23.71 -4.43 3.05
C ALA A 493 -22.24 -4.82 3.28
N ASN A 494 -21.29 -3.98 2.86
CA ASN A 494 -19.86 -4.11 3.17
C ASN A 494 -19.59 -4.29 4.67
N ALA A 495 -20.29 -3.55 5.53
CA ALA A 495 -20.06 -3.53 6.96
C ALA A 495 -20.80 -4.66 7.72
N ALA A 496 -21.82 -5.27 7.11
CA ALA A 496 -22.71 -6.28 7.69
C ALA A 496 -22.05 -7.67 7.80
N GLN A 497 -20.98 -7.78 8.59
CA GLN A 497 -20.25 -9.04 8.77
C GLN A 497 -20.97 -9.98 9.76
N ARG A 498 -21.08 -11.27 9.41
CA ARG A 498 -21.62 -12.33 10.27
C ARG A 498 -20.63 -12.73 11.35
N ALA A 499 -20.79 -12.17 12.54
CA ALA A 499 -20.14 -12.56 13.79
C ALA A 499 -20.49 -13.99 14.26
N TRP A 500 -19.81 -14.47 15.31
CA TRP A 500 -20.18 -15.69 16.04
C TRP A 500 -21.40 -15.50 16.94
N CYS A 501 -21.60 -14.29 17.45
CA CYS A 501 -22.83 -13.83 18.08
C CYS A 501 -22.86 -12.29 18.10
N MET A 502 -24.05 -11.73 18.28
CA MET A 502 -24.23 -10.33 18.67
C MET A 502 -24.58 -10.24 20.15
N ALA A 503 -23.96 -9.31 20.87
CA ALA A 503 -24.34 -8.94 22.23
C ALA A 503 -25.08 -7.61 22.21
N LEU A 504 -26.29 -7.58 22.77
CA LEU A 504 -27.22 -6.46 22.74
C LEU A 504 -27.34 -5.83 24.14
N PRO A 505 -26.41 -4.96 24.56
CA PRO A 505 -26.58 -4.24 25.82
C PRO A 505 -27.83 -3.35 25.74
N GLU A 506 -28.59 -3.31 26.83
CA GLU A 506 -29.71 -2.37 27.05
C GLU A 506 -29.39 -1.39 28.18
N SER A 507 -28.26 -1.58 28.86
CA SER A 507 -27.85 -0.82 30.04
C SER A 507 -26.33 -0.73 30.15
N THR A 508 -25.85 0.27 30.90
CA THR A 508 -24.43 0.40 31.27
C THR A 508 -23.93 -0.85 32.01
N HIS A 509 -24.74 -1.45 32.87
CA HIS A 509 -24.41 -2.70 33.55
C HIS A 509 -24.14 -3.85 32.55
N ASP A 510 -24.95 -3.98 31.50
CA ASP A 510 -24.73 -5.01 30.48
C ASP A 510 -23.41 -4.78 29.74
N ALA A 511 -23.11 -3.53 29.37
CA ALA A 511 -21.82 -3.16 28.78
C ALA A 511 -20.63 -3.48 29.71
N GLN A 512 -20.75 -3.26 31.03
CA GLN A 512 -19.72 -3.65 32.01
C GLN A 512 -19.49 -5.17 32.08
N VAL A 513 -20.58 -5.96 32.03
CA VAL A 513 -20.49 -7.44 32.02
C VAL A 513 -19.83 -7.92 30.73
N ILE A 514 -20.24 -7.37 29.59
CA ILE A 514 -19.65 -7.63 28.28
C ILE A 514 -18.16 -7.31 28.29
N ALA A 515 -17.75 -6.12 28.73
CA ALA A 515 -16.34 -5.71 28.81
C ALA A 515 -15.48 -6.70 29.65
N ARG A 516 -15.97 -7.10 30.83
CA ARG A 516 -15.27 -8.08 31.69
C ARG A 516 -15.10 -9.43 31.01
N VAL A 517 -16.13 -9.96 30.34
CA VAL A 517 -16.05 -11.25 29.62
C VAL A 517 -15.09 -11.14 28.43
N LEU A 518 -15.20 -10.07 27.63
CA LEU A 518 -14.33 -9.83 26.47
C LEU A 518 -12.84 -9.77 26.85
N THR A 519 -12.53 -9.06 27.93
CA THR A 519 -11.18 -8.94 28.47
C THR A 519 -10.67 -10.27 29.04
N ARG A 520 -11.48 -10.95 29.87
CA ARG A 520 -11.08 -12.21 30.55
C ARG A 520 -10.81 -13.35 29.56
N HIS A 521 -11.64 -13.48 28.52
CA HIS A 521 -11.54 -14.58 27.54
C HIS A 521 -10.80 -14.18 26.24
N LYS A 522 -10.21 -12.97 26.21
CA LYS A 522 -9.39 -12.42 25.12
C LYS A 522 -10.09 -12.43 23.75
N CYS A 523 -11.36 -12.04 23.77
CA CYS A 523 -12.32 -12.26 22.69
C CYS A 523 -12.14 -11.21 21.58
N PRO A 524 -11.94 -11.59 20.31
CA PRO A 524 -12.01 -10.64 19.21
C PRO A 524 -13.41 -10.01 19.13
N PHE A 525 -13.50 -8.68 19.01
CA PHE A 525 -14.80 -8.01 18.99
C PHE A 525 -14.92 -6.84 18.01
N GLY A 526 -16.15 -6.52 17.63
CA GLY A 526 -16.55 -5.35 16.86
C GLY A 526 -17.55 -4.49 17.63
N ILE A 527 -17.53 -3.17 17.41
CA ILE A 527 -18.45 -2.23 18.03
C ILE A 527 -19.41 -1.68 16.97
N LYS A 528 -20.70 -1.81 17.21
CA LYS A 528 -21.78 -1.25 16.38
C LYS A 528 -22.67 -0.34 17.22
N ALA A 529 -22.84 0.89 16.74
CA ALA A 529 -23.95 1.77 17.09
C ALA A 529 -24.89 1.85 15.87
N GLY A 530 -24.91 3.00 15.17
CA GLY A 530 -25.73 3.19 13.96
C GLY A 530 -25.27 2.45 12.70
N ALA A 531 -24.12 1.77 12.72
CA ALA A 531 -23.61 0.99 11.58
C ALA A 531 -23.45 1.78 10.25
N HIS A 532 -23.07 3.06 10.33
CA HIS A 532 -23.10 3.98 9.19
C HIS A 532 -21.78 4.09 8.39
N SER A 533 -20.64 3.70 8.99
CA SER A 533 -19.37 3.59 8.25
C SER A 533 -19.43 2.45 7.23
N ALA A 534 -18.97 2.69 6.00
CA ALA A 534 -19.41 1.92 4.84
C ALA A 534 -18.45 0.80 4.36
N TRP A 535 -17.37 0.50 5.10
CA TRP A 535 -16.32 -0.46 4.67
C TRP A 535 -16.27 -1.75 5.50
N LYS A 536 -15.68 -2.82 4.94
CA LYS A 536 -15.62 -4.16 5.58
C LYS A 536 -14.73 -4.17 6.83
N GLY A 537 -15.34 -4.40 7.98
CA GLY A 537 -14.67 -4.32 9.28
C GLY A 537 -14.75 -2.93 9.92
N SER A 538 -15.58 -2.02 9.42
CA SER A 538 -15.83 -0.73 10.08
C SER A 538 -16.66 -0.87 11.37
N ASN A 539 -17.73 -1.69 11.33
CA ASN A 539 -18.71 -1.85 12.42
C ASN A 539 -18.85 -3.31 12.87
N GLY A 540 -19.07 -4.24 11.93
CA GLY A 540 -19.22 -5.67 12.20
C GLY A 540 -17.91 -6.45 12.06
N ILE A 541 -17.80 -7.57 12.78
CA ILE A 541 -16.69 -8.53 12.70
C ILE A 541 -17.22 -9.90 12.26
N ALA A 542 -16.43 -10.68 11.50
CA ALA A 542 -16.76 -12.07 11.18
C ALA A 542 -16.27 -13.05 12.28
N ASP A 543 -14.96 -13.06 12.54
CA ASP A 543 -14.31 -14.01 13.44
C ASP A 543 -14.33 -13.54 14.92
N GLY A 544 -15.49 -13.14 15.47
CA GLY A 544 -15.62 -12.66 16.86
C GLY A 544 -17.04 -12.28 17.31
N VAL A 545 -17.16 -11.45 18.35
CA VAL A 545 -18.44 -10.94 18.90
C VAL A 545 -18.70 -9.52 18.43
N THR A 546 -19.90 -9.20 17.94
CA THR A 546 -20.31 -7.81 17.69
C THR A 546 -21.10 -7.30 18.90
N ILE A 547 -20.65 -6.23 19.56
CA ILE A 547 -21.46 -5.50 20.54
C ILE A 547 -22.31 -4.49 19.77
N ASP A 548 -23.63 -4.68 19.75
CA ASP A 548 -24.58 -3.84 19.03
C ASP A 548 -25.44 -3.04 20.02
N PHE A 549 -25.04 -1.78 20.23
CA PHE A 549 -25.65 -0.83 21.14
C PHE A 549 -27.03 -0.33 20.69
N GLY A 550 -27.60 -0.84 19.60
CA GLY A 550 -28.86 -0.33 19.03
C GLY A 550 -30.11 -0.42 19.92
N TYR A 551 -30.03 -1.07 21.09
CA TYR A 551 -31.07 -1.07 22.13
C TYR A 551 -30.80 -0.11 23.30
N MET A 552 -29.60 0.50 23.36
CA MET A 552 -29.33 1.69 24.16
C MET A 552 -29.57 2.92 23.27
N ASN A 553 -30.84 3.29 23.08
CA ASN A 553 -31.28 4.31 22.13
C ASN A 553 -32.14 5.44 22.74
N ALA A 554 -32.25 5.52 24.07
CA ALA A 554 -33.01 6.57 24.74
C ALA A 554 -32.35 7.95 24.65
N THR A 555 -33.20 8.99 24.66
CA THR A 555 -32.84 10.41 24.74
C THR A 555 -33.67 11.06 25.84
N THR A 556 -33.04 11.81 26.73
CA THR A 556 -33.72 12.62 27.77
C THR A 556 -33.13 14.02 27.82
N TYR A 557 -33.94 15.00 28.22
CA TYR A 557 -33.51 16.39 28.38
C TYR A 557 -33.88 16.89 29.78
N ASP A 558 -32.94 17.58 30.42
CA ASP A 558 -33.15 18.31 31.67
C ASP A 558 -33.11 19.83 31.40
N PRO A 559 -34.27 20.51 31.39
CA PRO A 559 -34.34 21.96 31.20
C PRO A 559 -33.65 22.78 32.30
N SER A 560 -33.40 22.22 33.48
CA SER A 560 -32.78 22.94 34.60
C SER A 560 -31.26 23.08 34.44
N THR A 561 -30.62 22.11 33.79
CA THR A 561 -29.18 22.11 33.48
C THR A 561 -28.88 22.43 32.01
N GLY A 562 -29.88 22.31 31.13
CA GLY A 562 -29.73 22.46 29.67
C GLY A 562 -29.00 21.27 29.03
N ILE A 563 -29.09 20.08 29.62
CA ILE A 563 -28.36 18.87 29.19
C ILE A 563 -29.28 17.85 28.55
N VAL A 564 -28.88 17.37 27.37
CA VAL A 564 -29.48 16.23 26.69
C VAL A 564 -28.60 15.00 26.93
N SER A 565 -29.12 14.01 27.67
CA SER A 565 -28.49 12.71 27.85
C SER A 565 -28.94 11.76 26.75
N ILE A 566 -28.01 11.34 25.89
CA ILE A 566 -28.27 10.51 24.71
C ILE A 566 -27.53 9.18 24.83
N GLN A 567 -28.21 8.07 24.58
CA GLN A 567 -27.58 6.75 24.53
C GLN A 567 -26.94 6.47 23.14
N PRO A 568 -25.83 5.71 23.06
CA PRO A 568 -24.98 5.61 21.87
C PRO A 568 -25.66 5.00 20.63
N GLY A 569 -26.67 4.16 20.82
CA GLY A 569 -27.43 3.49 19.76
C GLY A 569 -28.57 4.30 19.16
N ALA A 570 -28.87 5.49 19.71
CA ALA A 570 -29.89 6.39 19.20
C ALA A 570 -29.59 6.83 17.75
N ARG A 571 -30.65 7.21 17.02
CA ARG A 571 -30.57 7.79 15.68
C ARG A 571 -30.89 9.28 15.77
N TRP A 572 -30.21 10.12 15.00
CA TRP A 572 -30.36 11.57 15.12
C TRP A 572 -31.80 12.06 14.91
N GLY A 573 -32.57 11.47 13.99
CA GLY A 573 -34.00 11.80 13.85
C GLY A 573 -34.79 11.68 15.16
N SER A 574 -34.66 10.55 15.86
CA SER A 574 -35.30 10.33 17.16
C SER A 574 -34.73 11.18 18.31
N VAL A 575 -33.53 11.74 18.17
CA VAL A 575 -32.98 12.71 19.13
C VAL A 575 -33.68 14.06 18.95
N TYR A 576 -33.79 14.53 17.71
CA TYR A 576 -34.46 15.80 17.39
C TYR A 576 -35.95 15.76 17.79
N GLU A 577 -36.67 14.70 17.39
CA GLU A 577 -38.08 14.49 17.74
C GLU A 577 -38.34 14.47 19.25
N ALA A 578 -37.40 13.91 20.05
CA ALA A 578 -37.50 13.91 21.50
C ALA A 578 -37.34 15.31 22.14
N LEU A 579 -36.72 16.26 21.42
CA LEU A 579 -36.41 17.61 21.88
C LEU A 579 -37.42 18.67 21.42
N ASP A 580 -38.19 18.42 20.36
CA ASP A 580 -39.12 19.40 19.77
C ASP A 580 -40.08 20.03 20.77
N LYS A 581 -40.66 19.22 21.66
CA LYS A 581 -41.57 19.66 22.74
C LYS A 581 -40.94 20.61 23.78
N TYR A 582 -39.63 20.81 23.73
CA TYR A 582 -38.88 21.73 24.58
C TYR A 582 -38.34 22.96 23.83
N ASN A 583 -38.59 23.08 22.52
CA ASN A 583 -38.00 24.11 21.65
C ASN A 583 -36.46 24.19 21.79
N ALA A 584 -35.82 23.03 21.69
CA ALA A 584 -34.37 22.89 21.78
C ALA A 584 -33.88 21.85 20.76
N THR A 585 -32.60 21.90 20.42
CA THR A 585 -31.93 20.90 19.58
C THR A 585 -30.53 20.59 20.12
N VAL A 586 -29.72 19.88 19.35
CA VAL A 586 -28.32 19.54 19.64
C VAL A 586 -27.51 19.59 18.37
N VAL A 587 -26.18 19.76 18.50
CA VAL A 587 -25.25 19.66 17.37
C VAL A 587 -25.15 18.20 16.92
N GLY A 588 -26.09 17.79 16.06
CA GLY A 588 -26.27 16.42 15.60
C GLY A 588 -25.85 16.19 14.14
N ALA A 589 -26.22 15.03 13.58
CA ALA A 589 -25.91 14.72 12.18
C ALA A 589 -26.98 15.22 11.22
N ARG A 590 -26.49 15.69 10.06
CA ARG A 590 -27.27 16.20 8.92
C ARG A 590 -28.16 15.17 8.21
N THR A 591 -28.27 13.94 8.73
CA THR A 591 -29.12 12.87 8.20
C THR A 591 -29.71 12.05 9.35
N SER A 592 -31.03 11.85 9.33
CA SER A 592 -31.79 11.32 10.47
C SER A 592 -31.39 9.90 10.87
N VAL A 593 -30.97 9.08 9.90
CA VAL A 593 -30.59 7.67 10.06
C VAL A 593 -29.18 7.45 10.62
N VAL A 594 -28.34 8.48 10.77
CA VAL A 594 -27.01 8.32 11.38
C VAL A 594 -27.15 8.00 12.88
N GLY A 595 -26.30 7.10 13.38
CA GLY A 595 -26.28 6.78 14.82
C GLY A 595 -25.35 7.69 15.61
N VAL A 596 -25.82 8.13 16.78
CA VAL A 596 -25.18 9.13 17.63
C VAL A 596 -23.76 8.72 18.02
N GLY A 597 -23.58 7.55 18.66
CA GLY A 597 -22.31 7.19 19.29
C GLY A 597 -21.11 7.19 18.35
N GLY A 598 -21.25 6.62 17.14
CA GLY A 598 -20.18 6.60 16.15
C GLY A 598 -19.88 7.99 15.55
N PHE A 599 -20.92 8.76 15.25
CA PHE A 599 -20.78 10.11 14.70
C PHE A 599 -20.07 11.05 15.68
N THR A 600 -20.55 11.15 16.91
CA THR A 600 -20.02 12.07 17.92
C THR A 600 -18.62 11.67 18.36
N THR A 601 -18.34 10.38 18.60
CA THR A 601 -16.98 9.96 19.01
C THR A 601 -15.93 10.10 17.90
N GLY A 602 -16.34 10.19 16.63
CA GLY A 602 -15.45 10.51 15.50
C GLY A 602 -15.30 12.01 15.18
N GLY A 603 -15.92 12.89 15.96
CA GLY A 603 -15.96 14.35 15.74
C GLY A 603 -17.41 14.83 15.56
N GLY A 604 -18.00 14.48 14.42
CA GLY A 604 -19.39 14.83 14.07
C GLY A 604 -19.49 16.22 13.45
N TYR A 605 -19.67 16.26 12.13
CA TYR A 605 -19.81 17.50 11.35
C TYR A 605 -21.30 17.79 11.18
N SER A 606 -21.74 18.97 11.61
CA SER A 606 -23.15 19.36 11.69
C SER A 606 -23.45 20.59 10.82
N PHE A 607 -24.73 20.88 10.59
CA PHE A 607 -25.16 22.21 10.11
C PHE A 607 -24.81 23.29 11.15
N HIS A 608 -24.95 22.96 12.43
CA HIS A 608 -24.61 23.82 13.57
C HIS A 608 -23.11 24.09 13.76
N SER A 609 -22.22 23.51 12.93
CA SER A 609 -20.80 23.49 13.27
C SER A 609 -20.08 24.84 13.18
N ASN A 610 -20.51 25.77 12.32
CA ASN A 610 -19.97 27.13 12.29
C ASN A 610 -20.21 27.85 13.63
N ALA A 611 -21.43 27.74 14.19
CA ALA A 611 -21.82 28.34 15.46
C ALA A 611 -21.30 27.63 16.73
N TYR A 612 -21.13 26.29 16.68
CA TYR A 612 -20.91 25.49 17.90
C TYR A 612 -19.68 24.57 17.88
N GLY A 613 -18.96 24.45 16.76
CA GLY A 613 -17.85 23.50 16.61
C GLY A 613 -18.32 22.10 16.19
N MET A 614 -17.50 21.07 16.42
CA MET A 614 -17.90 19.70 16.11
C MET A 614 -18.89 19.17 17.16
N ALA A 615 -19.72 18.19 16.82
CA ALA A 615 -20.69 17.61 17.74
C ALA A 615 -20.06 17.09 19.04
N CYS A 616 -18.83 16.57 18.96
CA CYS A 616 -18.04 16.13 20.11
C CYS A 616 -17.67 17.27 21.08
N ASP A 617 -17.56 18.51 20.60
CA ASP A 617 -17.15 19.65 21.43
C ASP A 617 -18.23 20.04 22.42
N MET A 618 -19.50 19.87 22.03
CA MET A 618 -20.70 20.10 22.86
C MET A 618 -20.97 19.01 23.91
N VAL A 619 -20.18 17.92 23.94
CA VAL A 619 -20.32 16.87 24.96
C VAL A 619 -19.64 17.32 26.25
N GLU A 620 -20.43 17.53 27.29
CA GLU A 620 -19.95 17.92 28.61
C GLU A 620 -19.44 16.71 29.39
N ASN A 621 -20.12 15.57 29.27
CA ASN A 621 -19.75 14.34 29.97
C ASN A 621 -19.94 13.09 29.09
N TRP A 622 -18.93 12.21 29.09
CA TRP A 622 -19.02 10.86 28.55
C TRP A 622 -19.12 9.86 29.70
N GLU A 623 -20.16 9.04 29.73
CA GLU A 623 -20.15 7.83 30.54
C GLU A 623 -19.48 6.72 29.72
N ILE A 624 -18.38 6.16 30.24
CA ILE A 624 -17.55 5.19 29.52
C ILE A 624 -17.32 3.94 30.38
N VAL A 625 -17.66 2.77 29.84
CA VAL A 625 -17.25 1.48 30.38
C VAL A 625 -15.86 1.12 29.85
N LEU A 626 -14.89 1.01 30.77
CA LEU A 626 -13.51 0.63 30.47
C LEU A 626 -13.33 -0.89 30.29
N ALA A 627 -12.15 -1.31 29.84
CA ALA A 627 -11.85 -2.72 29.53
C ALA A 627 -11.99 -3.69 30.74
N ASN A 628 -11.76 -3.20 31.95
CA ASN A 628 -11.97 -3.92 33.22
C ASN A 628 -13.46 -3.96 33.65
N GLY A 629 -14.34 -3.25 32.95
CA GLY A 629 -15.75 -3.08 33.30
C GLY A 629 -16.04 -2.07 34.42
N SER A 630 -15.12 -1.15 34.77
CA SER A 630 -15.46 0.03 35.57
C SER A 630 -16.13 1.09 34.68
N VAL A 631 -17.13 1.78 35.23
CA VAL A 631 -17.71 2.98 34.63
C VAL A 631 -16.87 4.17 35.06
N VAL A 632 -16.59 5.10 34.15
CA VAL A 632 -16.01 6.41 34.44
C VAL A 632 -16.84 7.50 33.79
N ASN A 633 -16.97 8.64 34.47
CA ASN A 633 -17.47 9.88 33.89
C ASN A 633 -16.28 10.72 33.44
N ALA A 634 -16.23 11.07 32.16
CA ALA A 634 -15.17 11.89 31.59
C ALA A 634 -15.75 13.23 31.16
N ASN A 635 -15.42 14.27 31.90
CA ASN A 635 -15.82 15.66 31.73
C ASN A 635 -14.63 16.60 32.04
N VAL A 636 -14.84 17.91 32.05
CA VAL A 636 -13.75 18.89 32.29
C VAL A 636 -13.20 18.87 33.73
N HIS A 637 -13.94 18.34 34.70
CA HIS A 637 -13.55 18.27 36.12
C HIS A 637 -13.07 16.88 36.56
N GLU A 638 -13.60 15.82 35.95
CA GLU A 638 -13.29 14.42 36.23
C GLU A 638 -12.78 13.73 34.95
N HIS A 639 -11.59 13.12 35.01
CA HIS A 639 -10.97 12.44 33.85
C HIS A 639 -10.87 13.31 32.57
N ALA A 640 -10.54 14.59 32.72
CA ALA A 640 -10.44 15.57 31.63
C ALA A 640 -9.52 15.16 30.45
N ASP A 641 -8.47 14.36 30.71
CA ASP A 641 -7.62 13.80 29.67
C ASP A 641 -8.36 12.78 28.79
N LEU A 642 -9.19 11.93 29.39
CA LEU A 642 -10.09 11.02 28.69
C LEU A 642 -11.21 11.78 27.97
N TRP A 643 -11.78 12.82 28.59
CA TRP A 643 -12.83 13.65 27.97
C TRP A 643 -12.37 14.27 26.65
N LYS A 644 -11.24 14.99 26.65
CA LYS A 644 -10.67 15.58 25.43
C LYS A 644 -10.27 14.50 24.41
N ALA A 645 -9.68 13.39 24.87
CA ALA A 645 -9.28 12.30 23.98
C ALA A 645 -10.46 11.53 23.36
N GLN A 646 -11.64 11.50 23.99
CA GLN A 646 -12.82 10.84 23.43
C GLN A 646 -13.46 11.63 22.27
N LYS A 647 -13.21 12.96 22.20
CA LYS A 647 -13.63 13.86 21.12
C LYS A 647 -12.81 13.63 19.83
N GLY A 648 -13.04 12.52 19.13
CA GLY A 648 -12.38 12.18 17.86
C GLY A 648 -11.66 10.83 17.84
N SER A 649 -11.59 10.10 18.96
CA SER A 649 -10.92 8.79 19.00
C SER A 649 -11.81 7.61 18.61
N SER A 650 -13.10 7.81 18.33
CA SER A 650 -14.05 6.71 18.07
C SER A 650 -14.03 5.67 19.23
N GLY A 651 -14.26 4.39 18.94
CA GLY A 651 -14.26 3.31 19.95
C GLY A 651 -12.88 2.87 20.48
N ASN A 652 -11.90 3.78 20.63
CA ASN A 652 -10.53 3.45 21.05
C ASN A 652 -10.29 3.42 22.57
N LEU A 653 -11.14 4.09 23.35
CA LEU A 653 -10.88 4.37 24.77
C LEU A 653 -11.88 3.71 25.74
N GLY A 654 -12.92 3.05 25.22
CA GLY A 654 -13.93 2.34 26.01
C GLY A 654 -15.21 2.07 25.21
N PHE A 655 -16.22 1.54 25.90
CA PHE A 655 -17.59 1.58 25.41
C PHE A 655 -18.30 2.81 25.98
N VAL A 656 -18.56 3.82 25.15
CA VAL A 656 -19.41 4.96 25.54
C VAL A 656 -20.85 4.45 25.72
N THR A 657 -21.45 4.68 26.89
CA THR A 657 -22.81 4.21 27.25
C THR A 657 -23.81 5.35 27.42
N LYS A 658 -23.34 6.57 27.68
CA LYS A 658 -24.15 7.80 27.71
C LYS A 658 -23.31 8.99 27.23
N ILE A 659 -23.96 9.89 26.51
CA ILE A 659 -23.39 11.12 25.94
C ILE A 659 -24.23 12.27 26.45
N ASP A 660 -23.68 13.07 27.36
CA ASP A 660 -24.35 14.25 27.91
C ASP A 660 -23.91 15.48 27.10
N GLN A 661 -24.79 15.95 26.23
CA GLN A 661 -24.54 17.07 25.30
C GLN A 661 -25.29 18.31 25.76
N ARG A 662 -24.66 19.49 25.72
CA ARG A 662 -25.37 20.76 25.97
C ARG A 662 -26.36 21.03 24.83
N ALA A 663 -27.60 21.36 25.18
CA ALA A 663 -28.63 21.74 24.24
C ALA A 663 -28.29 23.06 23.52
N VAL A 664 -28.73 23.16 22.27
CA VAL A 664 -28.80 24.39 21.48
C VAL A 664 -30.22 24.97 21.66
N PRO A 665 -30.38 26.26 22.00
CA PRO A 665 -31.69 26.90 22.11
C PRO A 665 -32.41 26.98 20.75
N GLY A 666 -33.70 26.70 20.72
CA GLY A 666 -34.49 26.61 19.50
C GLY A 666 -34.37 25.24 18.82
N ASN A 667 -35.43 24.83 18.11
CA ASN A 667 -35.41 23.64 17.24
C ASN A 667 -35.66 23.95 15.76
N LEU A 668 -35.79 25.23 15.38
CA LEU A 668 -36.11 25.63 14.00
C LEU A 668 -34.87 25.65 13.10
N LEU A 669 -35.00 25.02 11.95
CA LEU A 669 -34.04 25.03 10.85
C LEU A 669 -34.74 25.63 9.63
N TRP A 670 -34.13 26.63 8.98
CA TRP A 670 -34.47 26.93 7.59
C TRP A 670 -33.49 26.18 6.71
N GLY A 671 -33.97 25.43 5.73
CA GLY A 671 -33.09 24.74 4.81
C GLY A 671 -33.78 23.76 3.88
N GLY A 672 -32.98 23.14 3.02
CA GLY A 672 -33.46 22.25 1.97
C GLY A 672 -32.44 22.06 0.85
N LEU A 673 -32.87 21.35 -0.19
CA LEU A 673 -32.09 21.04 -1.38
C LEU A 673 -32.49 21.98 -2.52
N THR A 674 -31.52 22.53 -3.24
CA THR A 674 -31.76 23.26 -4.50
C THR A 674 -31.02 22.58 -5.65
N GLY A 675 -31.74 22.22 -6.71
CA GLY A 675 -31.18 21.63 -7.93
C GLY A 675 -30.89 22.70 -8.97
N TYR A 676 -29.81 22.55 -9.74
CA TYR A 676 -29.37 23.52 -10.73
C TYR A 676 -29.08 22.89 -12.09
N SER A 677 -29.14 23.71 -13.14
CA SER A 677 -28.55 23.37 -14.44
C SER A 677 -27.04 23.21 -14.32
N LEU A 678 -26.46 22.27 -15.08
CA LEU A 678 -25.00 22.11 -15.17
C LEU A 678 -24.30 23.35 -15.75
N SER A 679 -25.03 24.23 -16.46
CA SER A 679 -24.51 25.53 -16.92
C SER A 679 -24.11 26.46 -15.78
N GLU A 680 -24.76 26.35 -14.62
CA GLU A 680 -24.55 27.26 -13.47
C GLU A 680 -23.39 26.83 -12.57
N ARG A 681 -22.70 25.74 -12.92
CA ARG A 681 -21.58 25.15 -12.19
C ARG A 681 -20.52 26.18 -11.80
N ASP A 682 -20.13 27.06 -12.71
CA ASP A 682 -19.12 28.09 -12.45
C ASP A 682 -19.62 29.22 -11.53
N HIS A 683 -20.91 29.57 -11.61
CA HIS A 683 -21.51 30.55 -10.70
C HIS A 683 -21.59 29.98 -9.27
N LEU A 684 -22.03 28.73 -9.15
CA LEU A 684 -22.17 28.03 -7.85
C LEU A 684 -20.83 27.74 -7.18
N PHE A 685 -19.77 27.49 -7.95
CA PHE A 685 -18.43 27.28 -7.38
C PHE A 685 -17.86 28.61 -6.85
N LYS A 686 -18.15 29.75 -7.51
CA LYS A 686 -17.77 31.08 -7.02
C LYS A 686 -18.58 31.46 -5.76
N ALA A 687 -19.91 31.29 -5.80
CA ALA A 687 -20.77 31.53 -4.65
C ALA A 687 -20.39 30.66 -3.43
N TYR A 688 -20.00 29.39 -3.64
CA TYR A 688 -19.45 28.54 -2.58
C TYR A 688 -18.16 29.13 -1.99
N VAL A 689 -17.18 29.47 -2.82
CA VAL A 689 -15.90 30.00 -2.33
C VAL A 689 -16.12 31.29 -1.53
N ASN A 690 -16.92 32.22 -2.07
CA ASN A 690 -17.25 33.49 -1.43
C ASN A 690 -18.00 33.30 -0.10
N PHE A 691 -19.02 32.43 -0.05
CA PHE A 691 -19.74 32.09 1.18
C PHE A 691 -18.80 31.59 2.29
N VAL A 692 -17.84 30.74 1.93
CA VAL A 692 -16.89 30.15 2.89
C VAL A 692 -15.84 31.17 3.35
N ASP A 693 -15.34 32.00 2.45
CA ASP A 693 -14.35 33.04 2.77
C ASP A 693 -14.96 34.22 3.56
N GLN A 694 -16.28 34.44 3.44
CA GLN A 694 -17.04 35.44 4.18
C GLN A 694 -17.72 34.89 5.46
N THR A 695 -17.49 33.62 5.83
CA THR A 695 -18.11 33.03 7.03
C THR A 695 -17.60 33.71 8.30
N VAL A 696 -18.50 34.44 8.98
CA VAL A 696 -18.24 35.12 10.26
C VAL A 696 -18.21 34.16 11.45
N ASP A 697 -17.61 34.63 12.55
CA ASP A 697 -17.68 33.97 13.86
C ASP A 697 -19.14 33.64 14.24
N ASP A 698 -19.32 32.48 14.85
CA ASP A 698 -20.57 32.01 15.43
C ASP A 698 -21.77 31.95 14.44
N SER A 699 -21.49 31.94 13.12
CA SER A 699 -22.50 31.97 12.06
C SER A 699 -23.48 30.76 12.11
N PRO A 700 -24.81 30.99 12.00
CA PRO A 700 -25.81 29.94 11.88
C PRO A 700 -25.93 29.36 10.48
N ASP A 701 -25.26 29.95 9.48
CA ASP A 701 -25.37 29.56 8.08
C ASP A 701 -24.36 28.47 7.72
N GLN A 702 -24.83 27.44 6.99
CA GLN A 702 -24.02 26.36 6.45
C GLN A 702 -24.50 25.98 5.04
N SER A 703 -23.54 25.72 4.15
CA SER A 703 -23.77 25.29 2.77
C SER A 703 -23.00 24.00 2.47
N ILE A 704 -23.58 23.12 1.64
CA ILE A 704 -22.91 21.98 1.02
C ILE A 704 -23.22 22.01 -0.47
N LEU A 705 -22.19 22.04 -1.32
CA LEU A 705 -22.39 21.83 -2.76
C LEU A 705 -22.17 20.36 -3.10
N ALA A 706 -22.98 19.80 -3.99
CA ALA A 706 -22.94 18.40 -4.35
C ALA A 706 -23.02 18.17 -5.87
N LEU A 707 -22.07 17.38 -6.37
CA LEU A 707 -21.97 16.88 -7.74
C LEU A 707 -22.42 15.41 -7.73
N GLY A 708 -23.26 15.00 -8.67
CA GLY A 708 -23.74 13.63 -8.73
C GLY A 708 -23.71 13.05 -10.13
N PHE A 709 -23.67 11.72 -10.20
CA PHE A 709 -23.91 10.95 -11.41
C PHE A 709 -24.70 9.68 -11.07
N ASP A 710 -25.81 9.48 -11.76
CA ASP A 710 -26.65 8.28 -11.68
C ASP A 710 -27.24 7.94 -13.07
N GLN A 711 -28.31 7.14 -13.14
CA GLN A 711 -28.95 6.73 -14.39
C GLN A 711 -29.52 7.89 -15.22
N ALA A 712 -29.85 9.04 -14.60
CA ALA A 712 -30.29 10.24 -15.31
C ALA A 712 -29.11 11.08 -15.85
N GLY A 713 -27.87 10.72 -15.53
CA GLY A 713 -26.65 11.43 -15.90
C GLY A 713 -26.10 12.28 -14.77
N PHE A 714 -25.41 13.37 -15.12
CA PHE A 714 -24.82 14.30 -14.14
C PHE A 714 -25.87 15.26 -13.57
N TYR A 715 -25.77 15.55 -12.27
CA TYR A 715 -26.59 16.57 -11.60
C TYR A 715 -25.77 17.42 -10.64
N LEU A 716 -26.27 18.64 -10.39
CA LEU A 716 -25.67 19.63 -9.51
C LEU A 716 -26.74 20.14 -8.53
N ARG A 717 -26.41 20.16 -7.24
CA ARG A 717 -27.31 20.67 -6.19
C ARG A 717 -26.58 21.29 -5.01
N SER A 718 -27.21 22.25 -4.35
CA SER A 718 -26.78 22.74 -3.04
C SER A 718 -27.70 22.22 -1.93
N ILE A 719 -27.17 22.20 -0.70
CA ILE A 719 -27.94 22.16 0.54
C ILE A 719 -27.65 23.48 1.24
N PHE A 720 -28.69 24.25 1.56
CA PHE A 720 -28.59 25.43 2.40
C PHE A 720 -29.25 25.17 3.74
N THR A 721 -28.66 25.70 4.80
CA THR A 721 -29.22 25.67 6.14
C THR A 721 -28.86 26.92 6.93
N ASN A 722 -29.85 27.51 7.60
CA ASN A 722 -29.69 28.49 8.68
C ASN A 722 -30.25 27.88 9.98
N THR A 723 -29.39 27.64 10.95
CA THR A 723 -29.72 26.93 12.20
C THR A 723 -30.47 27.77 13.24
N ASN A 724 -30.75 29.04 12.93
CA ASN A 724 -31.65 29.89 13.72
C ASN A 724 -33.06 30.00 13.09
N GLY A 725 -33.34 29.26 12.02
CA GLY A 725 -34.62 29.28 11.31
C GLY A 725 -34.82 30.49 10.39
N VAL A 726 -33.80 31.33 10.19
CA VAL A 726 -33.90 32.57 9.39
C VAL A 726 -33.84 32.23 7.90
N ALA A 727 -34.93 32.50 7.19
CA ALA A 727 -35.01 32.29 5.75
C ALA A 727 -34.21 33.34 4.98
N ASN A 728 -33.52 32.90 3.91
CA ASN A 728 -32.77 33.77 2.99
C ASN A 728 -31.78 34.70 3.74
N SER A 729 -30.93 34.14 4.61
CA SER A 729 -29.81 34.89 5.19
C SER A 729 -28.96 35.54 4.07
N PRO A 730 -28.48 36.79 4.23
CA PRO A 730 -27.64 37.47 3.22
C PRO A 730 -26.39 36.69 2.80
N ALA A 731 -25.91 35.77 3.64
CA ALA A 731 -24.83 34.85 3.28
C ALA A 731 -25.15 33.98 2.04
N PHE A 732 -26.43 33.80 1.71
CA PHE A 732 -26.88 33.05 0.53
C PHE A 732 -27.25 33.93 -0.67
N ASP A 733 -27.08 35.25 -0.63
CA ASP A 733 -27.52 36.14 -1.73
C ASP A 733 -26.90 35.76 -3.09
N GLU A 734 -25.59 35.50 -3.13
CA GLU A 734 -24.90 35.02 -4.34
C GLU A 734 -25.44 33.66 -4.83
N TYR A 735 -25.87 32.80 -3.92
CA TYR A 735 -26.43 31.47 -4.23
C TYR A 735 -27.87 31.52 -4.72
N LEU A 736 -28.68 32.42 -4.14
CA LEU A 736 -30.10 32.60 -4.46
C LEU A 736 -30.29 33.41 -5.74
N ALA A 737 -29.29 34.20 -6.14
CA ALA A 737 -29.22 34.83 -7.45
C ALA A 737 -29.01 33.85 -8.62
N VAL A 738 -28.51 32.63 -8.36
CA VAL A 738 -28.33 31.60 -9.39
C VAL A 738 -29.67 30.92 -9.72
N PRO A 739 -30.10 30.86 -11.00
CA PRO A 739 -31.33 30.18 -11.39
C PRO A 739 -31.34 28.69 -11.02
N ASN A 740 -32.24 28.30 -10.11
CA ASN A 740 -32.48 26.90 -9.78
C ASN A 740 -33.57 26.28 -10.68
N ILE A 741 -33.54 24.95 -10.81
CA ILE A 741 -34.56 24.15 -11.52
C ILE A 741 -35.48 23.38 -10.55
N SER A 742 -35.12 23.33 -9.26
CA SER A 742 -35.93 22.78 -8.19
C SER A 742 -35.46 23.30 -6.83
N SER A 743 -36.37 23.38 -5.87
CA SER A 743 -36.09 23.78 -4.49
C SER A 743 -37.02 23.08 -3.50
N THR A 744 -36.48 22.67 -2.35
CA THR A 744 -37.24 22.17 -1.19
C THR A 744 -37.00 23.03 0.07
N LEU A 745 -36.50 24.26 -0.11
CA LEU A 745 -36.20 25.18 1.00
C LEU A 745 -37.48 25.51 1.81
N ALA A 746 -37.44 25.19 3.11
CA ALA A 746 -38.52 25.45 4.05
C ALA A 746 -37.97 25.80 5.44
N SER A 747 -38.77 26.49 6.26
CA SER A 747 -38.54 26.60 7.70
C SER A 747 -39.41 25.59 8.45
N GLY A 748 -38.83 24.87 9.40
CA GLY A 748 -39.56 23.95 10.28
C GLY A 748 -38.66 23.39 11.39
N PRO A 749 -39.19 22.54 12.28
CA PRO A 749 -38.38 21.78 13.23
C PRO A 749 -37.25 20.99 12.54
N GLU A 750 -36.08 20.90 13.17
CA GLU A 750 -34.92 20.15 12.65
C GLU A 750 -35.27 18.67 12.39
N SER A 751 -36.19 18.10 13.19
CA SER A 751 -36.77 16.76 13.02
C SER A 751 -37.57 16.56 11.73
N GLU A 752 -38.24 17.61 11.24
CA GLU A 752 -39.04 17.61 9.99
C GLU A 752 -38.18 17.94 8.77
N ILE A 753 -37.21 18.85 8.92
CA ILE A 753 -36.37 19.32 7.83
C ILE A 753 -35.25 18.32 7.49
N ILE A 754 -34.56 17.73 8.48
CA ILE A 754 -33.40 16.85 8.21
C ILE A 754 -33.68 15.56 7.41
N PRO A 755 -34.82 14.86 7.57
CA PRO A 755 -35.11 13.62 6.82
C PRO A 755 -34.95 13.75 5.30
N GLN A 756 -35.20 14.93 4.73
CA GLN A 756 -35.06 15.19 3.29
C GLN A 756 -33.63 14.98 2.76
N PHE A 757 -32.60 15.24 3.57
CA PHE A 757 -31.20 15.12 3.17
C PHE A 757 -30.71 13.67 3.13
N SER A 758 -31.38 12.77 3.85
CA SER A 758 -31.14 11.31 3.80
C SER A 758 -31.91 10.62 2.67
N GLY A 759 -33.11 11.12 2.34
CA GLY A 759 -34.08 10.40 1.51
C GLY A 759 -34.40 8.98 2.03
N PRO A 760 -35.11 8.15 1.26
CA PRO A 760 -35.22 6.73 1.53
C PRO A 760 -33.90 6.04 1.17
N THR A 761 -32.88 6.13 2.04
CA THR A 761 -31.61 5.41 1.82
C THR A 761 -31.88 3.90 1.77
N PRO A 762 -31.67 3.21 0.62
CA PRO A 762 -31.98 1.78 0.54
C PRO A 762 -30.90 0.98 1.26
N LEU A 763 -31.30 0.24 2.30
CA LEU A 763 -30.41 -0.67 3.02
C LEU A 763 -30.10 -1.91 2.17
N GLY A 764 -28.95 -2.52 2.41
CA GLY A 764 -28.46 -3.67 1.64
C GLY A 764 -27.62 -3.32 0.40
N LEU A 765 -27.52 -2.03 0.04
CA LEU A 765 -26.60 -1.56 -0.99
C LEU A 765 -25.12 -1.58 -0.54
N TYR A 766 -24.22 -1.59 -1.51
CA TYR A 766 -22.77 -1.57 -1.34
C TYR A 766 -22.23 -0.15 -1.48
N THR A 767 -22.37 0.63 -0.41
CA THR A 767 -21.86 2.00 -0.32
C THR A 767 -20.39 2.02 0.09
N ASN A 768 -19.61 2.95 -0.47
CA ASN A 768 -18.18 3.16 -0.26
C ASN A 768 -17.90 4.66 -0.16
N TRP A 769 -17.21 5.10 0.90
CA TRP A 769 -16.89 6.51 1.17
C TRP A 769 -15.38 6.73 1.17
N PHE A 770 -14.94 7.84 0.59
CA PHE A 770 -13.54 8.29 0.52
C PHE A 770 -13.49 9.80 0.77
N THR A 771 -12.46 10.31 1.42
CA THR A 771 -12.42 11.74 1.78
C THR A 771 -11.01 12.32 1.75
N GLY A 772 -10.95 13.63 1.58
CA GLY A 772 -9.73 14.41 1.74
C GLY A 772 -10.03 15.89 1.89
N MET A 773 -8.98 16.69 1.90
CA MET A 773 -9.03 18.13 2.10
C MET A 773 -8.25 18.86 1.01
N ALA A 774 -8.75 20.04 0.65
CA ALA A 774 -8.04 20.99 -0.20
C ALA A 774 -8.24 22.42 0.34
N THR A 775 -7.44 23.38 -0.13
CA THR A 775 -7.71 24.82 0.10
C THR A 775 -9.03 25.22 -0.55
N ASN A 776 -9.84 26.04 0.12
CA ASN A 776 -11.09 26.58 -0.42
C ASN A 776 -10.81 27.43 -1.67
N THR A 777 -10.94 26.84 -2.87
CA THR A 777 -10.62 27.50 -4.13
C THR A 777 -11.44 26.95 -5.29
N PHE A 778 -11.83 27.83 -6.20
CA PHE A 778 -12.52 27.48 -7.44
C PHE A 778 -11.72 26.46 -8.27
N ALA A 779 -10.39 26.56 -8.27
CA ALA A 779 -9.50 25.64 -8.98
C ALA A 779 -9.50 24.22 -8.38
N ALA A 780 -9.54 24.08 -7.05
CA ALA A 780 -9.62 22.77 -6.41
C ALA A 780 -10.99 22.10 -6.66
N MET A 781 -12.09 22.85 -6.56
CA MET A 781 -13.43 22.34 -6.90
C MET A 781 -13.51 21.92 -8.37
N SER A 782 -13.00 22.76 -9.28
CA SER A 782 -12.99 22.49 -10.72
C SER A 782 -12.20 21.24 -11.08
N ALA A 783 -11.04 21.05 -10.47
CA ALA A 783 -10.22 19.85 -10.65
C ALA A 783 -10.94 18.56 -10.23
N ILE A 784 -11.73 18.60 -9.15
CA ILE A 784 -12.49 17.44 -8.68
C ILE A 784 -13.64 17.11 -9.65
N ASP A 785 -14.35 18.15 -10.10
CA ASP A 785 -15.47 18.04 -11.05
C ASP A 785 -15.05 17.53 -12.43
N GLU A 786 -13.94 18.05 -12.99
CA GLU A 786 -13.32 17.53 -14.22
C GLU A 786 -13.01 16.03 -14.12
N LEU A 787 -12.42 15.62 -12.99
CA LEU A 787 -12.06 14.22 -12.76
C LEU A 787 -13.30 13.35 -12.56
N HIS A 788 -14.36 13.86 -11.90
CA HIS A 788 -15.63 13.17 -11.78
C HIS A 788 -16.26 12.90 -13.14
N HIS A 789 -16.34 13.93 -14.00
CA HIS A 789 -16.79 13.81 -15.38
C HIS A 789 -15.93 12.85 -16.22
N TYR A 790 -14.62 12.76 -15.95
CA TYR A 790 -13.72 11.82 -16.62
C TYR A 790 -13.86 10.36 -16.15
N PHE A 791 -14.15 10.14 -14.86
CA PHE A 791 -14.16 8.80 -14.25
C PHE A 791 -15.56 8.17 -14.16
N ALA A 792 -16.64 8.92 -13.97
CA ALA A 792 -17.98 8.34 -13.86
C ALA A 792 -18.44 7.58 -15.14
N PRO A 793 -18.20 8.08 -16.38
CA PRO A 793 -18.50 7.30 -17.60
C PRO A 793 -17.63 6.04 -17.71
N LYS A 794 -16.42 6.03 -17.12
CA LYS A 794 -15.55 4.85 -17.06
C LYS A 794 -16.02 3.82 -16.03
N MET A 795 -16.68 4.26 -14.95
CA MET A 795 -17.37 3.37 -14.02
C MET A 795 -18.54 2.68 -14.73
N GLN A 796 -19.36 3.44 -15.46
CA GLN A 796 -20.44 2.87 -16.29
C GLN A 796 -19.89 1.90 -17.35
N ALA A 797 -18.81 2.26 -18.06
CA ALA A 797 -18.21 1.39 -19.06
C ALA A 797 -17.57 0.11 -18.47
N ALA A 798 -17.13 0.14 -17.21
CA ALA A 798 -16.58 -1.03 -16.51
C ALA A 798 -17.67 -2.04 -16.06
N ALA A 799 -18.92 -1.59 -15.93
CA ALA A 799 -20.05 -2.42 -15.54
C ALA A 799 -21.35 -1.87 -16.14
N SER A 800 -21.56 -2.07 -17.45
CA SER A 800 -22.62 -1.43 -18.23
C SER A 800 -24.05 -1.69 -17.73
N TYR A 801 -24.27 -2.80 -17.03
CA TYR A 801 -25.56 -3.23 -16.47
C TYR A 801 -25.71 -2.95 -14.97
N ALA A 802 -24.71 -2.34 -14.33
CA ALA A 802 -24.76 -2.08 -12.89
C ALA A 802 -25.62 -0.86 -12.58
N ASN A 803 -26.50 -1.00 -11.57
CA ASN A 803 -27.12 0.15 -10.95
C ASN A 803 -26.17 0.72 -9.88
N PHE A 804 -25.56 1.86 -10.16
CA PHE A 804 -24.73 2.58 -9.22
C PHE A 804 -24.99 4.08 -9.31
N SER A 805 -24.61 4.79 -8.25
CA SER A 805 -24.54 6.25 -8.22
C SER A 805 -23.25 6.72 -7.59
N THR A 806 -22.81 7.90 -7.99
CA THR A 806 -21.73 8.63 -7.33
C THR A 806 -22.21 9.98 -6.87
N LEU A 807 -21.72 10.42 -5.71
CA LEU A 807 -21.98 11.74 -5.15
C LEU A 807 -20.66 12.28 -4.60
N ILE A 808 -20.24 13.44 -5.07
CA ILE A 808 -19.15 14.22 -4.49
C ILE A 808 -19.76 15.39 -3.75
N THR A 809 -19.37 15.61 -2.49
CA THR A 809 -19.80 16.77 -1.71
C THR A 809 -18.61 17.65 -1.36
N PHE A 810 -18.85 18.96 -1.38
CA PHE A 810 -17.95 20.03 -0.96
C PHE A 810 -18.49 20.64 0.32
N GLN A 811 -17.69 20.59 1.38
CA GLN A 811 -18.10 20.94 2.74
C GLN A 811 -17.06 21.85 3.38
N PRO A 812 -17.45 23.02 3.92
CA PRO A 812 -16.50 23.97 4.44
C PRO A 812 -15.97 23.57 5.81
N VAL A 813 -14.68 23.81 6.05
CA VAL A 813 -14.07 23.76 7.37
C VAL A 813 -13.43 25.12 7.62
N THR A 814 -14.13 25.92 8.43
CA THR A 814 -13.86 27.35 8.64
C THR A 814 -13.06 27.58 9.93
N GLU A 815 -12.44 28.76 10.05
CA GLU A 815 -11.82 29.16 11.31
C GLU A 815 -12.84 29.26 12.45
N ALA A 816 -14.05 29.78 12.17
CA ALA A 816 -15.16 29.87 13.13
C ALA A 816 -15.48 28.51 13.78
N MET A 817 -15.56 27.43 13.00
CA MET A 817 -15.74 26.07 13.52
C MET A 817 -14.64 25.68 14.53
N VAL A 818 -13.38 25.92 14.17
CA VAL A 818 -12.21 25.49 14.97
C VAL A 818 -12.06 26.36 16.23
N LYS A 819 -12.32 27.65 16.11
CA LYS A 819 -12.40 28.59 17.24
C LYS A 819 -13.50 28.17 18.21
N ASN A 820 -14.69 27.81 17.72
CA ASN A 820 -15.79 27.32 18.54
C ASN A 820 -15.52 25.96 19.19
N SER A 821 -14.81 25.08 18.51
CA SER A 821 -14.30 23.83 19.08
C SER A 821 -13.37 24.11 20.27
N ASN A 822 -12.43 25.05 20.10
CA ASN A 822 -11.46 25.41 21.13
C ASN A 822 -12.05 26.21 22.32
N LYS A 823 -13.04 27.09 22.09
CA LYS A 823 -13.84 27.72 23.17
C LYS A 823 -14.44 26.67 24.12
N ARG A 824 -14.69 25.44 23.64
CA ARG A 824 -15.35 24.32 24.37
C ARG A 824 -14.35 23.24 24.84
N GLY A 825 -13.10 23.64 25.09
CA GLY A 825 -12.00 22.79 25.58
C GLY A 825 -11.22 22.04 24.49
N GLY A 826 -11.65 22.17 23.23
CA GLY A 826 -11.03 21.54 22.07
C GLY A 826 -11.20 20.02 22.02
N ASN A 827 -10.69 19.45 20.94
CA ASN A 827 -10.77 18.02 20.63
C ASN A 827 -9.41 17.50 20.12
N VAL A 828 -9.34 16.25 19.64
CA VAL A 828 -8.09 15.66 19.11
C VAL A 828 -7.96 15.70 17.59
N LEU A 829 -8.88 16.36 16.87
CA LEU A 829 -8.92 16.29 15.40
C LEU A 829 -7.76 17.05 14.72
N GLY A 830 -7.15 18.03 15.39
CA GLY A 830 -6.00 18.79 14.88
C GLY A 830 -6.35 19.73 13.72
N LEU A 831 -7.57 20.27 13.72
CA LEU A 831 -8.10 21.15 12.67
C LEU A 831 -7.47 22.56 12.68
N GLU A 832 -6.81 22.94 13.77
CA GLU A 832 -6.07 24.21 13.92
C GLU A 832 -5.03 24.37 12.80
N ARG A 833 -4.33 23.27 12.45
CA ARG A 833 -3.38 23.24 11.32
C ARG A 833 -4.07 23.26 9.95
N VAL A 834 -5.30 22.76 9.86
CA VAL A 834 -6.05 22.67 8.60
C VAL A 834 -6.52 24.06 8.15
N VAL A 835 -6.96 24.90 9.09
CA VAL A 835 -7.47 26.26 8.83
C VAL A 835 -6.44 27.38 9.10
N ALA A 836 -5.20 27.04 9.44
CA ALA A 836 -4.19 27.98 9.95
C ALA A 836 -3.85 29.18 9.02
N ASN A 837 -4.10 29.06 7.72
CA ASN A 837 -3.82 30.10 6.73
C ASN A 837 -5.07 30.56 5.97
N TRP A 838 -6.00 29.63 5.69
CA TRP A 838 -7.19 29.82 4.85
C TRP A 838 -8.25 28.78 5.23
N PRO A 839 -9.55 29.04 4.98
CA PRO A 839 -10.58 28.02 5.06
C PRO A 839 -10.28 26.80 4.20
N ALA A 840 -10.68 25.62 4.67
CA ALA A 840 -10.47 24.35 3.97
C ALA A 840 -11.76 23.82 3.35
N LEU A 841 -11.62 23.22 2.17
CA LEU A 841 -12.62 22.44 1.47
C LEU A 841 -12.43 20.97 1.82
N MET A 842 -13.28 20.43 2.69
CA MET A 842 -13.41 18.99 2.87
C MET A 842 -14.25 18.43 1.73
N TRP A 843 -13.72 17.43 1.02
CA TRP A 843 -14.46 16.72 -0.01
C TRP A 843 -14.71 15.25 0.40
N LEU A 844 -15.87 14.74 0.02
CA LEU A 844 -16.28 13.34 0.23
C LEU A 844 -16.79 12.79 -1.10
N VAL A 845 -16.19 11.69 -1.56
CA VAL A 845 -16.67 10.88 -2.69
C VAL A 845 -17.43 9.67 -2.12
N VAL A 846 -18.70 9.56 -2.48
CA VAL A 846 -19.56 8.40 -2.22
C VAL A 846 -19.76 7.64 -3.51
N LEU A 847 -19.52 6.33 -3.49
CA LEU A 847 -19.93 5.37 -4.51
C LEU A 847 -20.93 4.40 -3.88
N THR A 848 -22.15 4.33 -4.40
CA THR A 848 -23.18 3.36 -3.99
C THR A 848 -23.45 2.41 -5.14
N VAL A 849 -23.39 1.10 -4.88
CA VAL A 849 -23.57 0.04 -5.89
C VAL A 849 -24.63 -0.97 -5.42
N ASP A 850 -25.38 -1.54 -6.35
CA ASP A 850 -26.40 -2.57 -6.11
C ASP A 850 -25.86 -3.90 -5.55
N THR A 851 -24.74 -4.41 -6.06
CA THR A 851 -24.24 -5.77 -5.77
C THR A 851 -22.75 -5.83 -5.47
N ALA A 852 -22.32 -6.92 -4.81
CA ALA A 852 -20.91 -7.19 -4.53
C ALA A 852 -20.07 -7.36 -5.81
N ASP A 853 -20.64 -7.98 -6.84
CA ASP A 853 -19.95 -8.28 -8.10
C ASP A 853 -19.74 -7.00 -8.91
N HIS A 854 -20.78 -6.15 -9.04
CA HIS A 854 -20.65 -4.82 -9.65
C HIS A 854 -19.71 -3.91 -8.83
N GLN A 855 -19.74 -3.99 -7.50
CA GLN A 855 -18.76 -3.28 -6.67
C GLN A 855 -17.33 -3.73 -7.00
N SER A 856 -17.09 -5.03 -7.23
CA SER A 856 -15.75 -5.55 -7.49
C SER A 856 -15.10 -4.98 -8.77
N THR A 857 -15.91 -4.57 -9.75
CA THR A 857 -15.45 -3.97 -11.02
C THR A 857 -15.41 -2.44 -10.97
N ILE A 858 -16.37 -1.79 -10.30
CA ILE A 858 -16.47 -0.31 -10.24
C ILE A 858 -15.52 0.29 -9.19
N LEU A 859 -15.40 -0.34 -8.01
CA LEU A 859 -14.63 0.20 -6.88
C LEU A 859 -13.16 0.54 -7.23
N PRO A 860 -12.42 -0.29 -8.01
CA PRO A 860 -11.06 0.06 -8.45
C PRO A 860 -10.98 1.29 -9.36
N VAL A 861 -12.08 1.66 -10.05
CA VAL A 861 -12.16 2.87 -10.87
C VAL A 861 -12.42 4.10 -9.98
N ALA A 862 -13.29 3.98 -8.98
CA ALA A 862 -13.50 5.04 -7.97
C ALA A 862 -12.25 5.31 -7.13
N GLN A 863 -11.47 4.28 -6.77
CA GLN A 863 -10.18 4.47 -6.11
C GLN A 863 -9.17 5.23 -6.98
N LYS A 864 -9.21 5.07 -8.32
CA LYS A 864 -8.40 5.86 -9.25
C LYS A 864 -8.85 7.31 -9.35
N LEU A 865 -10.16 7.59 -9.28
CA LEU A 865 -10.68 8.96 -9.16
C LEU A 865 -10.11 9.64 -7.90
N VAL A 866 -10.20 8.99 -6.74
CA VAL A 866 -9.67 9.52 -5.47
C VAL A 866 -8.16 9.74 -5.53
N ALA A 867 -7.40 8.80 -6.13
CA ALA A 867 -5.96 8.98 -6.33
C ALA A 867 -5.65 10.18 -7.25
N ALA A 868 -6.38 10.33 -8.35
CA ALA A 868 -6.21 11.42 -9.31
C ALA A 868 -6.59 12.79 -8.73
N ILE A 869 -7.62 12.87 -7.90
CA ILE A 869 -8.00 14.09 -7.16
C ILE A 869 -6.82 14.54 -6.29
N ASN A 870 -6.32 13.63 -5.44
CA ASN A 870 -5.20 13.89 -4.55
C ASN A 870 -3.91 14.27 -5.32
N GLU A 871 -3.64 13.64 -6.47
CA GLU A 871 -2.48 13.98 -7.30
C GLU A 871 -2.63 15.36 -7.95
N ARG A 872 -3.81 15.68 -8.50
CA ARG A 872 -4.09 16.97 -9.14
C ARG A 872 -4.01 18.11 -8.14
N GLN A 873 -4.57 17.95 -6.94
CA GLN A 873 -4.48 18.93 -5.86
C GLN A 873 -3.03 19.16 -5.40
N ARG A 874 -2.20 18.12 -5.32
CA ARG A 874 -0.75 18.28 -5.01
C ARG A 874 -0.01 19.05 -6.09
N LYS A 875 -0.31 18.79 -7.37
CA LYS A 875 0.29 19.55 -8.50
C LYS A 875 -0.16 21.01 -8.53
N GLN A 876 -1.37 21.31 -8.06
CA GLN A 876 -1.92 22.67 -7.97
C GLN A 876 -1.55 23.40 -6.66
N GLY A 877 -0.87 22.74 -5.71
CA GLY A 877 -0.56 23.33 -4.40
C GLY A 877 -1.77 23.46 -3.46
N THR A 878 -2.92 22.88 -3.81
CA THR A 878 -4.18 22.97 -3.04
C THR A 878 -4.42 21.79 -2.10
N PHE A 879 -3.59 20.73 -2.13
CA PHE A 879 -3.77 19.54 -1.29
C PHE A 879 -3.46 19.81 0.20
N ILE A 880 -4.35 19.38 1.10
CA ILE A 880 -4.14 19.43 2.56
C ILE A 880 -4.06 18.00 3.11
N ASP A 881 -3.02 17.70 3.88
CA ASP A 881 -2.75 16.35 4.43
C ASP A 881 -3.56 16.07 5.72
N TRP A 882 -4.88 15.91 5.55
CA TRP A 882 -5.83 15.53 6.59
C TRP A 882 -7.03 14.75 6.02
N VAL A 883 -7.55 13.78 6.78
CA VAL A 883 -8.66 12.89 6.38
C VAL A 883 -9.66 12.76 7.53
N TYR A 884 -10.94 12.95 7.24
CA TYR A 884 -11.99 12.89 8.26
C TYR A 884 -12.36 11.46 8.66
N LEU A 885 -12.23 11.14 9.95
CA LEU A 885 -12.45 9.79 10.48
C LEU A 885 -13.80 9.18 10.12
N ASN A 886 -14.89 9.95 10.21
CA ASN A 886 -16.23 9.46 9.94
C ASN A 886 -16.50 9.16 8.46
N TYR A 887 -15.70 9.71 7.54
CA TYR A 887 -15.81 9.50 6.09
C TYR A 887 -14.71 8.60 5.51
N ALA A 888 -13.71 8.25 6.32
CA ALA A 888 -12.54 7.54 5.85
C ALA A 888 -12.83 6.11 5.38
N TRP A 889 -12.22 5.74 4.25
CA TRP A 889 -12.10 4.37 3.79
C TRP A 889 -11.09 3.59 4.64
N GLY A 890 -11.19 2.26 4.64
CA GLY A 890 -10.47 1.37 5.57
C GLY A 890 -8.93 1.43 5.53
N ASP A 891 -8.32 2.01 4.49
CA ASP A 891 -6.88 2.17 4.35
C ASP A 891 -6.35 3.62 4.45
N GLU A 892 -7.22 4.63 4.58
CA GLU A 892 -6.80 6.04 4.61
C GLU A 892 -6.11 6.44 5.95
N GLN A 893 -6.37 5.67 7.02
CA GLN A 893 -5.73 5.81 8.35
C GLN A 893 -5.87 7.22 8.98
N PRO A 894 -7.09 7.73 9.18
CA PRO A 894 -7.37 9.13 9.52
C PRO A 894 -6.67 9.65 10.79
N ILE A 895 -6.59 8.82 11.84
CA ILE A 895 -6.05 9.22 13.15
C ILE A 895 -4.59 9.70 13.05
N LYS A 896 -3.79 9.20 12.09
CA LYS A 896 -2.39 9.63 11.91
C LYS A 896 -2.26 11.13 11.58
N TYR A 897 -3.33 11.74 11.06
CA TYR A 897 -3.38 13.14 10.67
C TYR A 897 -3.74 14.10 11.81
N TYR A 898 -3.92 13.63 13.04
CA TYR A 898 -4.28 14.49 14.18
C TYR A 898 -3.13 15.34 14.74
N GLY A 899 -1.90 15.09 14.29
CA GLY A 899 -0.70 15.79 14.76
C GLY A 899 -0.06 15.13 15.99
N ALA A 900 1.23 15.40 16.21
CA ALA A 900 2.05 14.69 17.18
C ALA A 900 1.56 14.84 18.64
N GLU A 901 1.05 16.02 19.02
CA GLU A 901 0.53 16.27 20.36
C GLU A 901 -0.74 15.44 20.65
N ASN A 902 -1.73 15.51 19.76
CA ASN A 902 -2.99 14.77 19.87
C ASN A 902 -2.77 13.25 19.83
N LEU A 903 -1.90 12.76 18.95
CA LEU A 903 -1.45 11.37 18.96
C LEU A 903 -0.79 11.00 20.29
N GLY A 904 0.09 11.86 20.80
CA GLY A 904 0.72 11.69 22.12
C GLY A 904 -0.30 11.59 23.25
N LEU A 905 -1.33 12.45 23.26
CA LEU A 905 -2.44 12.40 24.21
C LEU A 905 -3.21 11.07 24.10
N LEU A 906 -3.64 10.70 22.90
CA LEU A 906 -4.37 9.45 22.64
C LEU A 906 -3.61 8.22 23.12
N HIS A 907 -2.31 8.14 22.84
CA HIS A 907 -1.47 7.05 23.31
C HIS A 907 -1.26 7.04 24.84
N ARG A 908 -1.17 8.21 25.50
CA ARG A 908 -1.10 8.29 26.97
C ARG A 908 -2.41 7.84 27.62
N VAL A 909 -3.55 8.37 27.15
CA VAL A 909 -4.88 8.04 27.66
C VAL A 909 -5.20 6.57 27.44
N SER A 910 -4.94 6.03 26.24
CA SER A 910 -5.13 4.60 25.97
C SER A 910 -4.32 3.71 26.91
N ARG A 911 -3.06 4.04 27.22
CA ARG A 911 -2.27 3.27 28.21
C ARG A 911 -2.77 3.42 29.64
N LYS A 912 -3.31 4.59 30.01
CA LYS A 912 -3.82 4.89 31.37
C LYS A 912 -5.13 4.15 31.66
N TYR A 913 -6.06 4.14 30.71
CA TYR A 913 -7.42 3.60 30.90
C TYR A 913 -7.63 2.20 30.29
N ASP A 914 -6.75 1.76 29.39
CA ASP A 914 -6.69 0.40 28.84
C ASP A 914 -5.23 -0.15 28.88
N PRO A 915 -4.66 -0.40 30.07
CA PRO A 915 -3.26 -0.84 30.21
C PRO A 915 -3.00 -2.22 29.59
N LEU A 916 -4.03 -3.05 29.40
CA LEU A 916 -3.94 -4.33 28.71
C LEU A 916 -3.99 -4.17 27.19
N GLY A 917 -4.44 -3.02 26.67
CA GLY A 917 -4.63 -2.75 25.25
C GLY A 917 -5.77 -3.57 24.64
N VAL A 918 -6.84 -3.85 25.38
CA VAL A 918 -8.04 -4.57 24.92
C VAL A 918 -8.66 -3.91 23.69
N PHE A 919 -8.88 -2.60 23.70
CA PHE A 919 -9.46 -1.86 22.57
C PHE A 919 -8.50 -1.74 21.38
N GLN A 920 -7.21 -1.99 21.58
CA GLN A 920 -6.20 -1.96 20.52
C GLN A 920 -5.87 -3.36 19.96
N LYS A 921 -5.91 -4.41 20.79
CA LYS A 921 -5.55 -5.79 20.45
C LYS A 921 -6.78 -6.64 20.09
N LEU A 922 -7.86 -6.54 20.86
CA LEU A 922 -9.04 -7.41 20.76
C LEU A 922 -10.11 -6.82 19.84
N ARG A 923 -10.36 -5.50 19.93
CA ARG A 923 -11.20 -4.79 18.94
C ARG A 923 -10.59 -4.97 17.55
N LYS A 924 -11.42 -5.39 16.59
CA LYS A 924 -11.02 -5.56 15.18
C LYS A 924 -11.67 -4.55 14.25
N THR A 925 -12.65 -3.78 14.72
CA THR A 925 -13.40 -2.87 13.87
C THR A 925 -12.95 -1.41 13.95
N GLY A 926 -13.14 -0.64 12.89
CA GLY A 926 -12.80 0.79 12.81
C GLY A 926 -11.30 1.09 12.96
N PHE A 927 -10.94 2.38 12.93
CA PHE A 927 -9.54 2.82 12.99
C PHE A 927 -8.97 2.75 14.41
N LYS A 928 -7.76 2.21 14.54
CA LYS A 928 -7.09 1.98 15.83
C LYS A 928 -5.90 2.89 16.02
N LEU A 929 -5.45 3.02 17.27
CA LEU A 929 -4.16 3.64 17.55
C LEU A 929 -3.06 2.66 17.13
N ASN A 930 -2.05 3.14 16.39
CA ASN A 930 -0.89 2.32 16.03
C ASN A 930 0.02 2.15 17.26
N THR A 931 -0.19 1.07 18.02
CA THR A 931 0.56 0.73 19.24
C THR A 931 1.78 -0.15 18.98
#